data_AF-A0A081P9B5-F1
#
_entry.id   AF-A0A081P9B5-F1
#
_cell.length_a   1.000
_cell.length_b   1.000
_cell.length_c   1.000
_cell.angle_alpha   90.00
_cell.angle_beta   90.00
_cell.angle_gamma   90.00
#
_symmetry.space_group_name_H-M   'P 1'
#
loop_
_entity.id
_entity.type
_entity.pdbx_description
1 polymer ?
#
loop_
_entity_poly.entity_id
_entity_poly.type
_entity_poly.pdbx_seq_one_letter_code
_entity_poly.pdbx_strand_id
1 'polypeptide(L)'
;MNSKRKRYKTCIVLLAAVLAFGSALPAFAAEGGGTTPPSGTTATISTGTAPAIGQVALNATSYFEIKNVVMMPEQGNKTVTFTVGVNNGGSTDLQFIDYWPRLRTKNGNQISVRVLPQDKDKNRIPAKSSQDISFYATVNESTDLKDLIFEIIKWDFSMPEADFVRKIGEVSVPDDYTVVTPAGKAHTIQIASNPVKGTIKKVLMSKNEKNYTPTIVLNLENVGSKSVAVPGYQYLLRTSEGYMYPLDAKVVKDLTINPQTNKDIDLTGSVPVSVSTEGWQLVIVQNAQDLKLNLPIAFFALPAVSDTDGVDTGKAFSFTNKSGTYTTQLNTVQRLPWEDQDILTAGFTLSNKGPEALPIPELTGYFKLDDNVKVEAKLVRTDNVIGLAPNAEAQFQFIGKIPYTSQFGKVKLVLQEKTGTGSSDGKTDQQTAASDLLEFVHRSELMNIPYNNFGETYKVTSIGRSANYKVRSVRTYGGKMNDTFTALLEVNNLEKRPSDITKLVAYFKTAEGTYPATISEIKTKVNPNGTAMLLLSSNVGKGAPTSGMSILIGEAVTEGKLTEADKKPDAYVNAAAYWLPEEDFTVQDGFKDINLDPYKLSISNIRSTIEYVKDSDVTPVKIKFDYNLTKDSMFVSNMEGRQLIIELEDSDGKTKMKSSLDFKDFEGIASDKQGTTTQTETKEKMTVGEHVDFEFKESIKDIKYRINQLKTFKLNIYDSFQGQKKLIATKEVNWFETAE
;
A
#
# COMPACT_ATOMS: atom_id res chain seq x y z
N MET A 1 -94.22 -37.04 36.28
CA MET A 1 -93.21 -35.98 36.06
C MET A 1 -92.47 -36.31 34.76
N ASN A 2 -92.99 -36.12 33.54
CA ASN A 2 -93.56 -34.96 32.83
C ASN A 2 -92.70 -33.68 32.99
N SER A 3 -92.13 -33.05 31.95
CA SER A 3 -92.22 -33.29 30.50
C SER A 3 -91.29 -32.32 29.75
N LYS A 4 -91.02 -32.60 28.45
CA LYS A 4 -90.76 -31.65 27.34
C LYS A 4 -89.37 -30.98 27.29
N ARG A 5 -88.77 -30.64 26.14
CA ARG A 5 -89.05 -30.71 24.68
C ARG A 5 -87.72 -30.30 24.00
N LYS A 6 -87.23 -30.99 22.94
CA LYS A 6 -87.34 -30.62 21.49
C LYS A 6 -86.81 -29.19 21.19
N ARG A 7 -85.99 -28.89 20.17
CA ARG A 7 -85.73 -29.52 18.86
C ARG A 7 -84.79 -28.63 17.99
N TYR A 8 -84.09 -29.26 17.03
CA TYR A 8 -83.72 -28.79 15.66
C TYR A 8 -82.66 -27.65 15.52
N LYS A 9 -81.80 -27.55 14.48
CA LYS A 9 -81.48 -28.32 13.26
C LYS A 9 -80.20 -27.67 12.63
N THR A 10 -79.29 -28.49 12.06
CA THR A 10 -78.68 -28.35 10.70
C THR A 10 -77.88 -27.04 10.42
N CYS A 11 -76.65 -26.95 9.88
CA CYS A 11 -75.72 -27.83 9.17
C CYS A 11 -74.50 -26.99 8.67
N ILE A 12 -73.39 -27.67 8.35
CA ILE A 12 -72.32 -27.29 7.37
C ILE A 12 -71.25 -26.28 7.86
N VAL A 13 -69.99 -26.75 7.95
CA VAL A 13 -68.83 -26.41 7.09
C VAL A 13 -67.50 -26.68 7.86
N LEU A 14 -66.53 -27.30 7.16
CA LEU A 14 -65.07 -27.34 7.40
C LEU A 14 -64.47 -28.44 8.29
N LEU A 15 -64.35 -29.61 7.64
CA LEU A 15 -63.29 -30.58 7.81
C LEU A 15 -61.97 -30.01 7.24
N ALA A 16 -61.15 -29.34 8.07
CA ALA A 16 -59.77 -28.98 7.75
C ALA A 16 -58.98 -28.61 9.03
N ALA A 17 -58.66 -29.60 9.87
CA ALA A 17 -57.63 -29.53 10.91
C ALA A 17 -57.39 -30.92 11.51
N VAL A 18 -56.78 -31.82 10.75
CA VAL A 18 -56.21 -33.07 11.27
C VAL A 18 -54.82 -33.20 10.67
N LEU A 19 -53.84 -33.50 11.54
CA LEU A 19 -52.39 -33.64 11.32
C LEU A 19 -51.53 -32.39 11.57
N ALA A 20 -51.46 -31.98 12.84
CA ALA A 20 -50.22 -31.48 13.42
C ALA A 20 -50.19 -31.80 14.92
N PHE A 21 -49.01 -32.23 15.40
CA PHE A 21 -48.63 -32.66 16.76
C PHE A 21 -48.52 -34.18 16.96
N GLY A 22 -47.38 -34.67 16.45
CA GLY A 22 -46.83 -35.99 16.73
C GLY A 22 -46.35 -36.11 18.17
N SER A 23 -46.74 -37.22 18.78
CA SER A 23 -46.32 -37.73 20.07
C SER A 23 -44.87 -38.20 20.05
N ALA A 24 -44.09 -37.72 21.03
CA ALA A 24 -42.77 -38.23 21.37
C ALA A 24 -42.88 -39.58 22.10
N LEU A 25 -42.08 -40.56 21.66
CA LEU A 25 -41.74 -41.80 22.36
C LEU A 25 -40.37 -42.30 21.81
N PRO A 26 -39.60 -43.10 22.56
CA PRO A 26 -38.31 -42.67 23.13
C PRO A 26 -37.08 -43.21 22.38
N ALA A 27 -35.96 -42.53 22.61
CA ALA A 27 -34.63 -42.98 22.25
C ALA A 27 -34.27 -44.24 23.04
N PHE A 28 -33.97 -45.33 22.33
CA PHE A 28 -33.26 -46.47 22.89
C PHE A 28 -31.79 -46.08 23.07
N ALA A 29 -31.36 -46.01 24.32
CA ALA A 29 -29.96 -46.13 24.69
C ALA A 29 -29.56 -47.61 24.55
N ALA A 30 -28.57 -47.90 23.71
CA ALA A 30 -27.83 -49.14 23.75
C ALA A 30 -26.52 -48.88 24.49
N GLU A 31 -26.37 -49.53 25.64
CA GLU A 31 -25.12 -49.65 26.41
C GLU A 31 -24.02 -50.35 25.58
N GLY A 32 -22.78 -50.03 25.94
CA GLY A 32 -21.57 -50.39 25.22
C GLY A 32 -21.30 -51.88 25.04
N GLY A 33 -20.76 -52.18 23.87
CA GLY A 33 -20.01 -53.39 23.53
C GLY A 33 -19.13 -53.04 22.33
N GLY A 34 -17.83 -53.27 22.45
CA GLY A 34 -16.81 -52.76 21.55
C GLY A 34 -17.03 -53.09 20.07
N THR A 35 -16.76 -52.10 19.23
CA THR A 35 -15.75 -52.13 18.17
C THR A 35 -15.75 -50.76 17.53
N THR A 36 -14.58 -50.15 17.42
CA THR A 36 -14.35 -49.02 16.52
C THR A 36 -15.02 -49.33 15.17
N PRO A 37 -15.81 -48.42 14.58
CA PRO A 37 -16.18 -48.54 13.18
C PRO A 37 -14.87 -48.74 12.41
N PRO A 38 -14.79 -49.70 11.47
CA PRO A 38 -13.54 -49.94 10.76
C PRO A 38 -13.09 -48.61 10.13
N SER A 39 -11.93 -48.12 10.58
CA SER A 39 -11.13 -47.12 9.88
C SER A 39 -10.78 -47.72 8.53
N GLY A 40 -11.60 -47.38 7.53
CA GLY A 40 -11.52 -47.95 6.20
C GLY A 40 -12.83 -47.82 5.45
N THR A 41 -13.49 -46.65 5.52
CA THR A 41 -14.43 -46.30 4.47
C THR A 41 -13.61 -45.85 3.28
N THR A 42 -13.56 -46.68 2.24
CA THR A 42 -13.02 -46.30 0.93
C THR A 42 -13.67 -44.97 0.54
N ALA A 43 -12.85 -43.92 0.37
CA ALA A 43 -13.38 -42.60 0.04
C ALA A 43 -14.23 -42.70 -1.22
N THR A 44 -15.52 -42.35 -1.12
CA THR A 44 -16.41 -42.29 -2.30
C THR A 44 -15.77 -41.43 -3.38
N ILE A 45 -15.71 -41.97 -4.59
CA ILE A 45 -15.10 -41.35 -5.76
C ILE A 45 -16.11 -40.35 -6.33
N SER A 46 -15.73 -39.07 -6.37
CA SER A 46 -16.55 -38.03 -6.98
C SER A 46 -16.31 -38.01 -8.49
N THR A 47 -17.37 -37.85 -9.29
CA THR A 47 -17.27 -37.74 -10.76
C THR A 47 -17.54 -36.33 -11.29
N GLY A 48 -17.52 -35.31 -10.44
CA GLY A 48 -17.74 -33.91 -10.82
C GLY A 48 -19.20 -33.57 -11.17
N THR A 49 -19.46 -32.31 -11.58
CA THR A 49 -20.79 -31.82 -11.98
C THR A 49 -20.74 -31.09 -13.34
N ALA A 50 -20.24 -31.76 -14.38
CA ALA A 50 -20.18 -31.22 -15.74
C ALA A 50 -21.49 -31.45 -16.54
N PRO A 51 -21.72 -30.67 -17.60
CA PRO A 51 -22.92 -30.80 -18.44
C PRO A 51 -23.06 -32.17 -19.08
N ALA A 52 -24.32 -32.58 -19.34
CA ALA A 52 -24.62 -33.74 -20.18
C ALA A 52 -24.24 -33.45 -21.64
N ILE A 53 -23.65 -34.43 -22.32
CA ILE A 53 -23.29 -34.34 -23.74
C ILE A 53 -24.42 -34.83 -24.66
N GLY A 54 -25.40 -35.54 -24.11
CA GLY A 54 -26.56 -36.00 -24.86
C GLY A 54 -27.30 -37.15 -24.18
N GLN A 55 -28.40 -37.56 -24.80
CA GLN A 55 -29.28 -38.61 -24.31
C GLN A 55 -29.54 -39.67 -25.38
N VAL A 56 -29.68 -40.93 -24.96
CA VAL A 56 -30.09 -42.07 -25.76
C VAL A 56 -31.43 -42.59 -25.22
N ALA A 57 -32.51 -42.39 -25.99
CA ALA A 57 -33.83 -42.84 -25.60
C ALA A 57 -33.93 -44.38 -25.65
N LEU A 58 -34.42 -44.99 -24.56
CA LEU A 58 -34.79 -46.41 -24.53
C LEU A 58 -36.21 -46.60 -25.06
N ASN A 59 -37.11 -45.72 -24.65
CA ASN A 59 -38.52 -45.66 -25.04
C ASN A 59 -39.06 -44.25 -24.75
N ALA A 60 -40.38 -44.05 -24.84
CA ALA A 60 -41.02 -42.75 -24.63
C ALA A 60 -40.82 -42.15 -23.21
N THR A 61 -40.50 -42.98 -22.21
CA THR A 61 -40.43 -42.56 -20.80
C THR A 61 -39.08 -42.80 -20.14
N SER A 62 -38.19 -43.59 -20.75
CA SER A 62 -36.89 -43.97 -20.18
C SER A 62 -35.76 -43.66 -21.15
N TYR A 63 -34.64 -43.19 -20.62
CA TYR A 63 -33.47 -42.80 -21.41
C TYR A 63 -32.17 -42.94 -20.60
N PHE A 64 -31.06 -43.02 -21.32
CA PHE A 64 -29.72 -42.89 -20.78
C PHE A 64 -29.18 -41.50 -21.10
N GLU A 65 -28.54 -40.84 -20.14
CA GLU A 65 -27.90 -39.54 -20.29
C GLU A 65 -26.41 -39.69 -20.04
N ILE A 66 -25.58 -39.23 -20.98
CA ILE A 66 -24.13 -39.24 -20.80
C ILE A 66 -23.70 -37.87 -20.29
N LYS A 67 -23.03 -37.83 -19.15
CA LYS A 67 -22.57 -36.59 -18.48
C LYS A 67 -21.21 -36.81 -17.82
N ASN A 68 -20.63 -35.74 -17.27
CA ASN A 68 -19.34 -35.81 -16.54
C ASN A 68 -18.20 -36.45 -17.36
N VAL A 69 -18.14 -36.17 -18.66
CA VAL A 69 -17.14 -36.74 -19.56
C VAL A 69 -15.84 -35.98 -19.38
N VAL A 70 -14.83 -36.61 -18.80
CA VAL A 70 -13.52 -35.98 -18.55
C VAL A 70 -12.41 -36.87 -19.09
N MET A 71 -11.32 -36.24 -19.54
CA MET A 71 -10.10 -36.92 -19.94
C MET A 71 -8.90 -36.32 -19.20
N MET A 72 -8.10 -37.19 -18.59
CA MET A 72 -6.88 -36.84 -17.88
C MET A 72 -5.68 -37.52 -18.54
N PRO A 73 -4.60 -36.78 -18.88
CA PRO A 73 -3.38 -37.41 -19.35
C PRO A 73 -2.65 -38.13 -18.21
N GLU A 74 -2.12 -39.31 -18.52
CA GLU A 74 -1.25 -40.11 -17.67
C GLU A 74 0.03 -40.45 -18.43
N GLN A 75 1.00 -41.10 -17.78
CA GLN A 75 2.27 -41.43 -18.43
C GLN A 75 2.05 -42.44 -19.57
N GLY A 76 2.08 -41.96 -20.81
CA GLY A 76 1.95 -42.75 -22.05
C GLY A 76 0.52 -43.12 -22.46
N ASN A 77 -0.51 -42.63 -21.78
CA ASN A 77 -1.92 -42.84 -22.14
C ASN A 77 -2.82 -41.71 -21.59
N LYS A 78 -4.12 -41.74 -21.86
CA LYS A 78 -5.10 -40.86 -21.20
C LYS A 78 -6.22 -41.69 -20.59
N THR A 79 -6.68 -41.31 -19.40
CA THR A 79 -7.84 -41.91 -18.74
C THR A 79 -9.07 -41.07 -19.02
N VAL A 80 -10.12 -41.70 -19.51
CA VAL A 80 -11.44 -41.10 -19.72
C VAL A 80 -12.37 -41.57 -18.61
N THR A 81 -13.07 -40.63 -17.98
CA THR A 81 -14.14 -40.91 -17.02
C THR A 81 -15.45 -40.32 -17.53
N PHE A 82 -16.56 -41.00 -17.25
CA PHE A 82 -17.89 -40.52 -17.61
C PHE A 82 -18.95 -41.13 -16.72
N THR A 83 -20.13 -40.50 -16.68
CA THR A 83 -21.28 -40.98 -15.94
C THR A 83 -22.45 -41.21 -16.89
N VAL A 84 -23.09 -42.37 -16.75
CA VAL A 84 -24.36 -42.71 -17.39
C VAL A 84 -25.47 -42.50 -16.37
N GLY A 85 -26.28 -41.47 -16.57
CA GLY A 85 -27.53 -41.25 -15.84
C GLY A 85 -28.62 -42.13 -16.45
N VAL A 86 -29.11 -43.10 -15.69
CA VAL A 86 -30.16 -44.02 -16.12
C VAL A 86 -31.49 -43.53 -15.57
N ASN A 87 -32.35 -42.96 -16.43
CA ASN A 87 -33.68 -42.51 -16.03
C ASN A 87 -34.74 -43.55 -16.45
N ASN A 88 -35.43 -44.11 -15.45
CA ASN A 88 -36.51 -45.07 -15.66
C ASN A 88 -37.87 -44.44 -15.36
N GLY A 89 -38.54 -43.87 -16.36
CA GLY A 89 -39.91 -43.38 -16.23
C GLY A 89 -40.99 -44.46 -16.35
N GLY A 90 -40.62 -45.73 -16.54
CA GLY A 90 -41.53 -46.86 -16.64
C GLY A 90 -42.19 -47.24 -15.30
N SER A 91 -43.16 -48.16 -15.37
CA SER A 91 -43.86 -48.71 -14.20
C SER A 91 -43.21 -49.96 -13.62
N THR A 92 -42.16 -50.49 -14.26
CA THR A 92 -41.39 -51.65 -13.80
C THR A 92 -39.93 -51.28 -13.66
N ASP A 93 -39.19 -52.07 -12.90
CA ASP A 93 -37.75 -51.84 -12.75
C ASP A 93 -37.00 -52.14 -14.04
N LEU A 94 -36.00 -51.32 -14.32
CA LEU A 94 -35.10 -51.48 -15.45
C LEU A 94 -33.86 -52.25 -14.98
N GLN A 95 -33.58 -53.39 -15.61
CA GLN A 95 -32.35 -54.15 -15.37
C GLN A 95 -31.23 -53.51 -16.17
N PHE A 96 -30.36 -52.75 -15.51
CA PHE A 96 -29.22 -52.11 -16.17
C PHE A 96 -28.18 -53.13 -16.66
N ILE A 97 -28.12 -54.32 -16.04
CA ILE A 97 -27.24 -55.41 -16.48
C ILE A 97 -27.49 -55.87 -17.92
N ASP A 98 -28.69 -55.63 -18.46
CA ASP A 98 -29.01 -55.91 -19.86
C ASP A 98 -28.39 -54.89 -20.82
N TYR A 99 -27.85 -53.78 -20.31
CA TYR A 99 -27.28 -52.69 -21.07
C TYR A 99 -25.81 -52.48 -20.73
N TRP A 100 -25.05 -51.95 -21.69
CA TRP A 100 -23.64 -51.63 -21.45
C TRP A 100 -23.21 -50.42 -22.28
N PRO A 101 -22.45 -49.47 -21.69
CA PRO A 101 -21.80 -48.45 -22.50
C PRO A 101 -20.61 -49.03 -23.25
N ARG A 102 -20.48 -48.69 -24.53
CA ARG A 102 -19.28 -48.92 -25.34
C ARG A 102 -18.68 -47.57 -25.70
N LEU A 103 -17.36 -47.48 -25.62
CA LEU A 103 -16.63 -46.30 -26.07
C LEU A 103 -15.92 -46.66 -27.38
N ARG A 104 -16.00 -45.80 -28.39
CA ARG A 104 -15.26 -45.95 -29.64
C ARG A 104 -14.72 -44.62 -30.13
N THR A 105 -13.65 -44.64 -30.90
CA THR A 105 -13.19 -43.43 -31.61
C THR A 105 -14.00 -43.22 -32.89
N LYS A 106 -14.06 -41.98 -33.40
CA LYS A 106 -14.64 -41.65 -34.72
C LYS A 106 -14.01 -42.46 -35.86
N ASN A 107 -12.77 -42.90 -35.68
CA ASN A 107 -12.04 -43.76 -36.63
C ASN A 107 -12.38 -45.25 -36.50
N GLY A 108 -13.28 -45.63 -35.59
CA GLY A 108 -13.82 -46.99 -35.46
C GLY A 108 -13.14 -47.88 -34.41
N ASN A 109 -12.12 -47.41 -33.70
CA ASN A 109 -11.43 -48.22 -32.69
C ASN A 109 -12.30 -48.35 -31.43
N GLN A 110 -12.61 -49.59 -31.04
CA GLN A 110 -13.35 -49.86 -29.80
C GLN A 110 -12.44 -49.78 -28.58
N ILE A 111 -12.94 -49.15 -27.51
CA ILE A 111 -12.25 -48.92 -26.25
C ILE A 111 -13.01 -49.63 -25.12
N SER A 112 -12.29 -50.45 -24.35
CA SER A 112 -12.86 -51.17 -23.21
C SER A 112 -13.16 -50.22 -22.05
N VAL A 113 -14.41 -50.22 -21.60
CA VAL A 113 -14.87 -49.45 -20.45
C VAL A 113 -15.02 -50.33 -19.21
N ARG A 114 -14.84 -49.75 -18.03
CA ARG A 114 -14.98 -50.41 -16.73
C ARG A 114 -15.84 -49.56 -15.82
N VAL A 115 -16.68 -50.19 -15.00
CA VAL A 115 -17.49 -49.50 -13.99
C VAL A 115 -16.62 -49.13 -12.78
N LEU A 116 -16.88 -47.98 -12.16
CA LEU A 116 -16.23 -47.62 -10.90
C LEU A 116 -16.69 -48.56 -9.76
N PRO A 117 -15.81 -48.93 -8.81
CA PRO A 117 -16.12 -49.92 -7.77
C PRO A 117 -17.39 -49.64 -6.95
N GLN A 118 -17.66 -48.36 -6.69
CA GLN A 118 -18.82 -47.92 -5.91
C GLN A 118 -20.16 -48.14 -6.63
N ASP A 119 -20.14 -48.31 -7.95
CA ASP A 119 -21.33 -48.42 -8.80
C ASP A 119 -21.53 -49.83 -9.35
N LYS A 120 -20.62 -50.78 -9.04
CA LYS A 120 -20.61 -52.14 -9.61
C LYS A 120 -21.91 -52.93 -9.35
N ASP A 121 -22.60 -52.63 -8.26
CA ASP A 121 -23.80 -53.35 -7.81
C ASP A 121 -25.09 -52.63 -8.26
N LYS A 122 -24.99 -51.50 -8.98
CA LYS A 122 -26.14 -50.72 -9.49
C LYS A 122 -26.73 -51.35 -10.77
N ASN A 123 -27.24 -52.58 -10.63
CA ASN A 123 -27.75 -53.37 -11.75
C ASN A 123 -29.27 -53.27 -11.95
N ARG A 124 -30.00 -52.66 -11.01
CA ARG A 124 -31.47 -52.53 -11.05
C ARG A 124 -31.88 -51.09 -10.71
N ILE A 125 -32.58 -50.45 -11.63
CA ILE A 125 -33.09 -49.08 -11.49
C ILE A 125 -34.60 -49.14 -11.23
N PRO A 126 -35.08 -48.79 -10.02
CA PRO A 126 -36.49 -48.85 -9.70
C PRO A 126 -37.39 -48.07 -10.66
N ALA A 127 -38.65 -48.48 -10.80
CA ALA A 127 -39.66 -47.72 -11.53
C ALA A 127 -39.74 -46.26 -11.06
N LYS A 128 -39.89 -45.32 -12.00
CA LYS A 128 -39.97 -43.86 -11.77
C LYS A 128 -38.79 -43.28 -10.99
N SER A 129 -37.59 -43.83 -11.18
CA SER A 129 -36.38 -43.38 -10.49
C SER A 129 -35.22 -43.17 -11.46
N SER A 130 -34.18 -42.50 -11.00
CA SER A 130 -32.95 -42.29 -11.75
C SER A 130 -31.74 -42.68 -10.91
N GLN A 131 -30.73 -43.27 -11.54
CA GLN A 131 -29.45 -43.54 -10.89
C GLN A 131 -28.28 -43.19 -11.80
N ASP A 132 -27.21 -42.68 -11.20
CA ASP A 132 -25.95 -42.41 -11.89
C ASP A 132 -24.99 -43.59 -11.70
N ILE A 133 -24.39 -44.04 -12.80
CA ILE A 133 -23.41 -45.12 -12.86
C ILE A 133 -22.18 -44.59 -13.57
N SER A 134 -21.04 -44.65 -12.91
CA SER A 134 -19.80 -44.04 -13.40
C SER A 134 -18.83 -45.08 -13.95
N PHE A 135 -18.14 -44.70 -15.03
CA PHE A 135 -17.26 -45.55 -15.79
C PHE A 135 -15.91 -44.88 -16.04
N TYR A 136 -14.90 -45.68 -16.32
CA TYR A 136 -13.60 -45.24 -16.78
C TYR A 136 -13.06 -46.12 -17.91
N ALA A 137 -12.17 -45.56 -18.72
CA ALA A 137 -11.51 -46.23 -19.82
C ALA A 137 -10.12 -45.64 -20.07
N THR A 138 -9.22 -46.39 -20.68
CA THR A 138 -7.89 -45.91 -21.07
C THR A 138 -7.83 -45.78 -22.59
N VAL A 139 -7.35 -44.64 -23.07
CA VAL A 139 -7.14 -44.35 -24.49
C VAL A 139 -5.68 -44.00 -24.76
N ASN A 140 -5.27 -44.02 -26.03
CA ASN A 140 -3.91 -43.65 -26.40
C ASN A 140 -3.66 -42.13 -26.26
N GLU A 141 -2.40 -41.73 -26.25
CA GLU A 141 -1.99 -40.33 -26.06
C GLU A 141 -2.45 -39.39 -27.19
N SER A 142 -2.66 -39.91 -28.40
CA SER A 142 -3.13 -39.13 -29.55
C SER A 142 -4.66 -38.91 -29.60
N THR A 143 -5.45 -39.61 -28.79
CA THR A 143 -6.92 -39.50 -28.82
C THR A 143 -7.36 -38.26 -28.04
N ASP A 144 -8.17 -37.40 -28.65
CA ASP A 144 -8.80 -36.27 -27.95
C ASP A 144 -10.25 -36.59 -27.56
N LEU A 145 -10.81 -35.81 -26.63
CA LEU A 145 -12.18 -36.00 -26.13
C LEU A 145 -13.22 -35.95 -27.26
N LYS A 146 -13.04 -35.02 -28.20
CA LYS A 146 -13.89 -34.83 -29.39
C LYS A 146 -13.87 -36.01 -30.36
N ASP A 147 -12.89 -36.90 -30.25
CA ASP A 147 -12.79 -38.08 -31.11
C ASP A 147 -13.63 -39.24 -30.58
N LEU A 148 -14.24 -39.12 -29.39
CA LEU A 148 -14.96 -40.19 -28.73
C LEU A 148 -16.46 -40.19 -29.07
N ILE A 149 -16.99 -41.40 -29.23
CA ILE A 149 -18.40 -41.70 -29.38
C ILE A 149 -18.79 -42.68 -28.28
N PHE A 150 -19.81 -42.31 -27.50
CA PHE A 150 -20.41 -43.11 -26.45
C PHE A 150 -21.63 -43.84 -27.01
N GLU A 151 -21.52 -45.15 -27.18
CA GLU A 151 -22.60 -46.01 -27.67
C GLU A 151 -23.24 -46.73 -26.50
N ILE A 152 -24.57 -46.80 -26.46
CA ILE A 152 -25.28 -47.67 -25.53
C ILE A 152 -25.78 -48.89 -26.28
N ILE A 153 -25.42 -50.06 -25.78
CA ILE A 153 -25.86 -51.34 -26.31
C ILE A 153 -26.77 -52.06 -25.32
N LYS A 154 -27.54 -53.02 -25.84
CA LYS A 154 -28.30 -54.00 -25.08
C LYS A 154 -27.83 -55.40 -25.46
N TRP A 155 -27.61 -56.27 -24.48
CA TRP A 155 -27.39 -57.70 -24.70
C TRP A 155 -28.67 -58.34 -25.22
N ASP A 156 -28.59 -58.95 -26.40
CA ASP A 156 -29.72 -59.58 -27.10
C ASP A 156 -29.30 -60.94 -27.65
N PHE A 157 -29.56 -61.99 -26.87
CA PHE A 157 -29.20 -63.37 -27.22
C PHE A 157 -29.97 -63.93 -28.43
N SER A 158 -30.96 -63.19 -28.95
CA SER A 158 -31.64 -63.55 -30.20
C SER A 158 -30.86 -63.17 -31.46
N MET A 159 -29.75 -62.41 -31.33
CA MET A 159 -28.95 -61.90 -32.45
C MET A 159 -27.53 -62.50 -32.49
N PRO A 160 -27.35 -63.81 -32.74
CA PRO A 160 -26.02 -64.42 -32.80
C PRO A 160 -25.13 -63.86 -33.92
N GLU A 161 -25.75 -63.38 -35.00
CA GLU A 161 -25.07 -62.79 -36.16
C GLU A 161 -24.44 -61.41 -35.87
N ALA A 162 -24.85 -60.77 -34.77
CA ALA A 162 -24.37 -59.46 -34.32
C ALA A 162 -23.67 -59.56 -32.95
N ASP A 163 -23.02 -60.71 -32.68
CA ASP A 163 -22.34 -61.01 -31.41
C ASP A 163 -23.21 -60.86 -30.16
N PHE A 164 -24.52 -61.14 -30.30
CA PHE A 164 -25.53 -61.00 -29.24
C PHE A 164 -25.73 -59.56 -28.73
N VAL A 165 -25.50 -58.57 -29.60
CA VAL A 165 -25.56 -57.15 -29.23
C VAL A 165 -26.50 -56.38 -30.13
N ARG A 166 -27.41 -55.62 -29.51
CA ARG A 166 -28.25 -54.62 -30.17
C ARG A 166 -27.81 -53.21 -29.79
N LYS A 167 -27.48 -52.39 -30.79
CA LYS A 167 -27.23 -50.95 -30.58
C LYS A 167 -28.54 -50.21 -30.28
N ILE A 168 -28.57 -49.45 -29.19
CA ILE A 168 -29.72 -48.62 -28.80
C ILE A 168 -29.57 -47.20 -29.35
N GLY A 169 -28.35 -46.64 -29.26
CA GLY A 169 -28.05 -45.32 -29.78
C GLY A 169 -26.65 -44.89 -29.40
N GLU A 170 -26.27 -43.68 -29.81
CA GLU A 170 -24.95 -43.13 -29.57
C GLU A 170 -24.99 -41.62 -29.34
N VAL A 171 -23.97 -41.12 -28.64
CA VAL A 171 -23.74 -39.71 -28.36
C VAL A 171 -22.28 -39.39 -28.69
N SER A 172 -22.07 -38.38 -29.52
CA SER A 172 -20.73 -37.84 -29.78
C SER A 172 -20.46 -36.66 -28.85
N VAL A 173 -19.19 -36.45 -28.48
CA VAL A 173 -18.80 -35.26 -27.73
C VAL A 173 -18.92 -34.02 -28.66
N PRO A 174 -19.70 -33.00 -28.29
CA PRO A 174 -19.78 -31.74 -29.04
C PRO A 174 -18.44 -31.02 -29.13
N ASP A 175 -18.22 -30.27 -30.21
CA ASP A 175 -16.96 -29.53 -30.42
C ASP A 175 -16.75 -28.40 -29.39
N ASP A 176 -17.83 -27.86 -28.81
CA ASP A 176 -17.83 -26.80 -27.79
C ASP A 176 -17.89 -27.36 -26.35
N TYR A 177 -17.82 -28.68 -26.17
CA TYR A 177 -17.91 -29.29 -24.86
C TYR A 177 -16.71 -28.92 -23.98
N THR A 178 -17.00 -28.37 -22.81
CA THR A 178 -15.98 -28.04 -21.81
C THR A 178 -16.45 -28.39 -20.40
N VAL A 179 -15.53 -28.95 -19.62
CA VAL A 179 -15.69 -29.24 -18.20
C VAL A 179 -15.09 -28.13 -17.31
N VAL A 180 -14.55 -27.08 -17.94
CA VAL A 180 -13.87 -25.98 -17.26
C VAL A 180 -14.89 -24.95 -16.78
N THR A 181 -14.92 -24.74 -15.47
CA THR A 181 -15.73 -23.70 -14.85
C THR A 181 -15.13 -22.32 -15.18
N PRO A 182 -15.91 -21.39 -15.76
CA PRO A 182 -15.40 -20.05 -16.09
C PRO A 182 -14.88 -19.29 -14.87
N ALA A 183 -13.95 -18.36 -15.10
CA ALA A 183 -13.35 -17.56 -14.04
C ALA A 183 -14.42 -16.83 -13.20
N GLY A 184 -14.26 -16.88 -11.87
CA GLY A 184 -15.19 -16.26 -10.91
C GLY A 184 -16.54 -16.98 -10.73
N LYS A 185 -16.78 -18.11 -11.42
CA LYS A 185 -17.97 -18.94 -11.21
C LYS A 185 -17.69 -20.08 -10.23
N ALA A 186 -18.74 -20.50 -9.52
CA ALA A 186 -18.68 -21.60 -8.57
C ALA A 186 -18.93 -22.94 -9.26
N HIS A 187 -18.17 -23.98 -8.88
CA HIS A 187 -18.39 -25.38 -9.27
C HIS A 187 -18.80 -26.20 -8.06
N THR A 188 -19.79 -27.09 -8.19
CA THR A 188 -20.20 -27.95 -7.06
C THR A 188 -19.43 -29.27 -7.09
N ILE A 189 -18.74 -29.58 -6.00
CA ILE A 189 -17.99 -30.82 -5.79
C ILE A 189 -18.73 -31.63 -4.74
N GLN A 190 -18.98 -32.92 -5.01
CA GLN A 190 -19.57 -33.83 -4.04
C GLN A 190 -18.45 -34.44 -3.19
N ILE A 191 -18.42 -34.13 -1.89
CA ILE A 191 -17.46 -34.68 -0.93
C ILE A 191 -18.22 -35.53 0.07
N ALA A 192 -18.01 -36.86 0.05
CA ALA A 192 -18.75 -37.82 0.87
C ALA A 192 -20.29 -37.63 0.80
N SER A 193 -20.80 -37.42 -0.42
CA SER A 193 -22.22 -37.13 -0.71
C SER A 193 -22.76 -35.82 -0.12
N ASN A 194 -21.87 -34.88 0.27
CA ASN A 194 -22.22 -33.55 0.71
C ASN A 194 -21.77 -32.50 -0.34
N PRO A 195 -22.65 -31.60 -0.79
CA PRO A 195 -22.31 -30.61 -1.82
C PRO A 195 -21.45 -29.48 -1.26
N VAL A 196 -20.29 -29.25 -1.88
CA VAL A 196 -19.36 -28.16 -1.56
C VAL A 196 -19.13 -27.32 -2.82
N LYS A 197 -19.38 -26.02 -2.76
CA LYS A 197 -19.08 -25.09 -3.86
C LYS A 197 -17.62 -24.64 -3.79
N GLY A 198 -16.85 -24.92 -4.83
CA GLY A 198 -15.52 -24.37 -5.04
C GLY A 198 -15.58 -23.13 -5.92
N THR A 199 -14.84 -22.06 -5.59
CA THR A 199 -14.68 -20.86 -6.41
C THR A 199 -13.25 -20.33 -6.33
N ILE A 200 -12.69 -19.88 -7.46
CA ILE A 200 -11.41 -19.16 -7.45
C ILE A 200 -11.66 -17.69 -7.08
N LYS A 201 -11.17 -17.25 -5.92
CA LYS A 201 -11.32 -15.86 -5.47
C LYS A 201 -10.36 -14.92 -6.19
N LYS A 202 -9.08 -15.29 -6.25
CA LYS A 202 -8.02 -14.50 -6.87
C LYS A 202 -6.82 -15.37 -7.22
N VAL A 203 -6.00 -14.88 -8.14
CA VAL A 203 -4.72 -15.47 -8.53
C VAL A 203 -3.66 -14.38 -8.44
N LEU A 204 -2.62 -14.64 -7.67
CA LEU A 204 -1.43 -13.81 -7.58
C LEU A 204 -0.31 -14.52 -8.35
N MET A 205 0.50 -13.77 -9.08
CA MET A 205 1.61 -14.33 -9.85
C MET A 205 2.89 -13.62 -9.44
N SER A 206 3.87 -14.39 -8.96
CA SER A 206 5.23 -13.91 -8.77
C SER A 206 6.13 -14.55 -9.84
N LYS A 207 7.24 -13.89 -10.18
CA LYS A 207 8.17 -14.33 -11.23
C LYS A 207 9.61 -14.19 -10.74
N ASN A 208 10.42 -15.22 -10.93
CA ASN A 208 11.88 -15.15 -10.86
C ASN A 208 12.50 -15.45 -12.24
N GLU A 209 13.84 -15.51 -12.33
CA GLU A 209 14.54 -15.73 -13.60
C GLU A 209 14.20 -17.06 -14.29
N LYS A 210 13.74 -18.07 -13.54
CA LYS A 210 13.53 -19.45 -14.04
C LYS A 210 12.06 -19.88 -14.03
N ASN A 211 11.28 -19.43 -13.07
CA ASN A 211 9.91 -19.88 -12.84
C ASN A 211 8.94 -18.73 -12.52
N TYR A 212 7.71 -18.88 -12.98
CA TYR A 212 6.52 -18.28 -12.39
C TYR A 212 6.10 -19.08 -11.15
N THR A 213 5.72 -18.38 -10.08
CA THR A 213 5.19 -18.96 -8.85
C THR A 213 3.76 -18.42 -8.64
N PRO A 214 2.73 -19.12 -9.16
CA PRO A 214 1.33 -18.77 -8.92
C PRO A 214 0.91 -19.07 -7.47
N THR A 215 0.14 -18.17 -6.89
CA THR A 215 -0.64 -18.38 -5.66
C THR A 215 -2.12 -18.23 -5.98
N ILE A 216 -2.85 -19.33 -5.95
CA ILE A 216 -4.28 -19.41 -6.26
C ILE A 216 -5.05 -19.53 -4.94
N VAL A 217 -6.02 -18.64 -4.70
CA VAL A 217 -6.88 -18.71 -3.52
C VAL A 217 -8.19 -19.40 -3.89
N LEU A 218 -8.34 -20.66 -3.47
CA LEU A 218 -9.53 -21.48 -3.65
C LEU A 218 -10.46 -21.34 -2.44
N ASN A 219 -11.68 -20.85 -2.66
CA ASN A 219 -12.72 -20.86 -1.63
C ASN A 219 -13.58 -22.11 -1.77
N LEU A 220 -13.76 -22.83 -0.66
CA LEU A 220 -14.68 -23.96 -0.53
C LEU A 220 -15.81 -23.59 0.43
N GLU A 221 -17.04 -23.59 -0.04
CA GLU A 221 -18.25 -23.31 0.73
C GLU A 221 -19.09 -24.58 0.87
N ASN A 222 -19.34 -25.03 2.10
CA ASN A 222 -20.20 -26.17 2.36
C ASN A 222 -21.66 -25.73 2.33
N VAL A 223 -22.36 -26.03 1.24
CA VAL A 223 -23.78 -25.72 1.07
C VAL A 223 -24.71 -26.84 1.55
N GLY A 224 -24.13 -27.93 2.07
CA GLY A 224 -24.87 -29.03 2.64
C GLY A 224 -25.31 -28.81 4.10
N SER A 225 -25.93 -29.84 4.66
CA SER A 225 -26.50 -29.83 6.02
C SER A 225 -25.61 -30.49 7.07
N LYS A 226 -24.47 -31.06 6.68
CA LYS A 226 -23.52 -31.76 7.56
C LYS A 226 -22.11 -31.19 7.42
N SER A 227 -21.32 -31.30 8.48
CA SER A 227 -19.89 -30.95 8.43
C SER A 227 -19.16 -31.95 7.54
N VAL A 228 -18.17 -31.49 6.77
CA VAL A 228 -17.45 -32.32 5.81
C VAL A 228 -15.94 -32.13 5.95
N ALA A 229 -15.22 -33.24 6.09
CA ALA A 229 -13.76 -33.26 6.04
C ALA A 229 -13.29 -33.29 4.58
N VAL A 230 -12.38 -32.38 4.22
CA VAL A 230 -11.80 -32.31 2.88
C VAL A 230 -10.76 -33.42 2.73
N PRO A 231 -10.92 -34.35 1.77
CA PRO A 231 -9.92 -35.39 1.51
C PRO A 231 -8.57 -34.79 1.06
N GLY A 232 -7.52 -35.60 1.11
CA GLY A 232 -6.21 -35.24 0.55
C GLY A 232 -6.21 -35.18 -0.98
N TYR A 233 -6.86 -34.16 -1.55
CA TYR A 233 -6.86 -33.91 -2.98
C TYR A 233 -5.48 -33.41 -3.46
N GLN A 234 -5.15 -33.76 -4.70
CA GLN A 234 -4.03 -33.20 -5.42
C GLN A 234 -4.51 -32.00 -6.23
N TYR A 235 -3.78 -30.89 -6.14
CA TYR A 235 -4.06 -29.68 -6.89
C TYR A 235 -3.00 -29.54 -7.99
N LEU A 236 -3.44 -29.41 -9.23
CA LEU A 236 -2.57 -29.29 -10.40
C LEU A 236 -2.93 -28.01 -11.16
N LEU A 237 -1.93 -27.31 -11.66
CA LEU A 237 -2.07 -26.23 -12.62
C LEU A 237 -1.88 -26.78 -14.03
N ARG A 238 -2.90 -26.62 -14.88
CA ARG A 238 -2.86 -26.99 -16.29
C ARG A 238 -2.60 -25.78 -17.16
N THR A 239 -1.60 -25.84 -18.03
CA THR A 239 -1.32 -24.78 -19.02
C THR A 239 -2.12 -25.00 -20.30
N SER A 240 -2.14 -24.01 -21.20
CA SER A 240 -2.85 -24.11 -22.48
C SER A 240 -2.26 -25.20 -23.39
N GLU A 241 -0.96 -25.48 -23.25
CA GLU A 241 -0.26 -26.58 -23.92
C GLU A 241 -0.54 -27.95 -23.29
N GLY A 242 -1.26 -28.00 -22.16
CA GLY A 242 -1.68 -29.23 -21.49
C GLY A 242 -0.70 -29.76 -20.44
N TYR A 243 0.39 -29.05 -20.14
CA TYR A 243 1.30 -29.43 -19.06
C TYR A 243 0.62 -29.30 -17.69
N MET A 244 0.91 -30.24 -16.79
CA MET A 244 0.32 -30.31 -15.45
C MET A 244 1.41 -30.11 -14.39
N TYR A 245 1.37 -28.99 -13.68
CA TYR A 245 2.31 -28.66 -12.61
C TYR A 245 1.66 -28.85 -11.24
N PRO A 246 2.28 -29.56 -10.29
CA PRO A 246 1.71 -29.71 -8.96
C PRO A 246 1.69 -28.38 -8.20
N LEU A 247 0.61 -28.19 -7.43
CA LEU A 247 0.44 -27.08 -6.49
C LEU A 247 0.38 -27.64 -5.06
N ASP A 248 1.14 -27.01 -4.17
CA ASP A 248 1.13 -27.26 -2.74
C ASP A 248 -0.01 -26.49 -2.08
N ALA A 249 -0.81 -27.18 -1.27
CA ALA A 249 -1.93 -26.58 -0.54
C ALA A 249 -1.56 -26.32 0.92
N LYS A 250 -1.57 -25.05 1.32
CA LYS A 250 -1.34 -24.68 2.72
C LYS A 250 -2.60 -24.99 3.54
N VAL A 251 -2.44 -25.66 4.69
CA VAL A 251 -3.51 -25.89 5.68
C VAL A 251 -4.68 -26.78 5.20
N VAL A 252 -4.40 -27.89 4.50
CA VAL A 252 -5.46 -28.86 4.10
C VAL A 252 -5.53 -30.09 5.02
N LYS A 253 -4.46 -30.38 5.78
CA LYS A 253 -4.44 -31.54 6.67
C LYS A 253 -5.50 -31.37 7.78
N ASP A 254 -6.43 -32.33 7.84
CA ASP A 254 -7.57 -32.36 8.77
C ASP A 254 -8.57 -31.19 8.60
N LEU A 255 -8.59 -30.54 7.43
CA LEU A 255 -9.51 -29.44 7.14
C LEU A 255 -10.97 -29.92 7.14
N THR A 256 -11.77 -29.37 8.04
CA THR A 256 -13.21 -29.64 8.13
C THR A 256 -14.00 -28.34 7.89
N ILE A 257 -15.05 -28.42 7.07
CA ILE A 257 -15.92 -27.29 6.72
C ILE A 257 -17.31 -27.55 7.30
N ASN A 258 -17.75 -26.69 8.22
CA ASN A 258 -19.06 -26.80 8.86
C ASN A 258 -20.20 -26.44 7.88
N PRO A 259 -21.44 -26.88 8.14
CA PRO A 259 -22.59 -26.51 7.30
C PRO A 259 -22.72 -24.99 7.16
N GLN A 260 -23.00 -24.51 5.94
CA GLN A 260 -23.20 -23.09 5.61
C GLN A 260 -22.00 -22.19 5.93
N THR A 261 -20.79 -22.77 6.00
CA THR A 261 -19.54 -22.02 6.19
C THR A 261 -18.60 -22.20 5.01
N ASN A 262 -17.64 -21.29 4.87
CA ASN A 262 -16.61 -21.37 3.85
C ASN A 262 -15.19 -21.36 4.44
N LYS A 263 -14.23 -21.85 3.65
CA LYS A 263 -12.80 -21.85 3.96
C LYS A 263 -12.00 -21.51 2.71
N ASP A 264 -10.95 -20.72 2.89
CA ASP A 264 -9.99 -20.40 1.83
C ASP A 264 -8.78 -21.32 1.96
N ILE A 265 -8.31 -21.83 0.82
CA ILE A 265 -7.12 -22.66 0.68
C ILE A 265 -6.17 -21.96 -0.30
N ASP A 266 -4.96 -21.68 0.17
CA ASP A 266 -3.90 -21.13 -0.67
C ASP A 266 -3.14 -22.25 -1.35
N LEU A 267 -3.12 -22.23 -2.69
CA LEU A 267 -2.43 -23.19 -3.53
C LEU A 267 -1.23 -22.50 -4.20
N THR A 268 -0.02 -23.01 -4.00
CA THR A 268 1.21 -22.43 -4.53
C THR A 268 1.99 -23.44 -5.36
N GLY A 269 2.59 -23.05 -6.48
CA GLY A 269 3.43 -23.96 -7.27
C GLY A 269 4.51 -23.24 -8.07
N SER A 270 5.24 -23.99 -8.89
CA SER A 270 6.33 -23.46 -9.72
C SER A 270 6.18 -23.93 -11.17
N VAL A 271 6.15 -22.98 -12.11
CA VAL A 271 6.01 -23.21 -13.55
C VAL A 271 7.17 -22.53 -14.27
N PRO A 272 7.91 -23.20 -15.17
CA PRO A 272 9.00 -22.56 -15.91
C PRO A 272 8.56 -21.33 -16.71
N VAL A 273 9.38 -20.27 -16.73
CA VAL A 273 9.07 -19.02 -17.46
C VAL A 273 8.96 -19.19 -18.98
N SER A 274 9.43 -20.33 -19.51
CA SER A 274 9.31 -20.69 -20.92
C SER A 274 7.88 -21.05 -21.34
N VAL A 275 6.97 -21.26 -20.40
CA VAL A 275 5.57 -21.64 -20.67
C VAL A 275 4.67 -20.41 -20.62
N SER A 276 3.72 -20.31 -21.54
CA SER A 276 2.77 -19.18 -21.58
C SER A 276 1.92 -19.14 -20.31
N THR A 277 1.61 -17.95 -19.80
CA THR A 277 0.70 -17.74 -18.65
C THR A 277 -0.77 -17.64 -19.07
N GLU A 278 -1.06 -17.63 -20.37
CA GLU A 278 -2.41 -17.51 -20.90
C GLU A 278 -3.18 -18.83 -20.81
N GLY A 279 -4.45 -18.75 -20.42
CA GLY A 279 -5.36 -19.89 -20.42
C GLY A 279 -5.11 -20.93 -19.32
N TRP A 280 -4.39 -20.57 -18.25
CA TRP A 280 -4.16 -21.47 -17.12
C TRP A 280 -5.45 -21.90 -16.42
N GLN A 281 -5.45 -23.15 -15.95
CA GLN A 281 -6.57 -23.76 -15.26
C GLN A 281 -6.11 -24.44 -13.98
N LEU A 282 -6.90 -24.34 -12.91
CA LEU A 282 -6.74 -25.21 -11.74
C LEU A 282 -7.50 -26.52 -11.98
N VAL A 283 -6.83 -27.64 -11.75
CA VAL A 283 -7.41 -28.99 -11.79
C VAL A 283 -7.30 -29.61 -10.40
N ILE A 284 -8.44 -30.03 -9.86
CA ILE A 284 -8.50 -30.75 -8.57
C ILE A 284 -8.64 -32.23 -8.88
N VAL A 285 -7.77 -33.06 -8.30
CA VAL A 285 -7.67 -34.49 -8.56
C VAL A 285 -7.85 -35.28 -7.28
N GLN A 286 -8.71 -36.29 -7.34
CA GLN A 286 -8.87 -37.30 -6.31
C GLN A 286 -8.05 -38.54 -6.68
N ASN A 287 -7.18 -38.98 -5.77
CA ASN A 287 -6.45 -40.23 -5.94
C ASN A 287 -7.33 -41.42 -5.50
N ALA A 288 -7.64 -42.32 -6.43
CA ALA A 288 -8.34 -43.57 -6.15
C ALA A 288 -7.31 -44.69 -5.94
N GLN A 289 -6.80 -44.82 -4.71
CA GLN A 289 -5.72 -45.74 -4.35
C GLN A 289 -6.01 -47.19 -4.78
N ASP A 290 -7.23 -47.68 -4.56
CA ASP A 290 -7.63 -49.05 -4.91
C ASP A 290 -7.59 -49.33 -6.42
N LEU A 291 -7.77 -48.30 -7.23
CA LEU A 291 -7.72 -48.39 -8.70
C LEU A 291 -6.36 -47.99 -9.27
N LYS A 292 -5.47 -47.40 -8.45
CA LYS A 292 -4.24 -46.73 -8.88
C LYS A 292 -4.49 -45.69 -9.98
N LEU A 293 -5.63 -44.99 -9.91
CA LEU A 293 -6.05 -43.97 -10.87
C LEU A 293 -6.14 -42.59 -10.23
N ASN A 294 -5.83 -41.57 -11.02
CA ASN A 294 -6.05 -40.17 -10.66
C ASN A 294 -7.30 -39.67 -11.38
N LEU A 295 -8.27 -39.19 -10.62
CA LEU A 295 -9.58 -38.82 -11.14
C LEU A 295 -9.79 -37.32 -10.98
N PRO A 296 -9.87 -36.54 -12.08
CA PRO A 296 -10.15 -35.12 -11.99
C PRO A 296 -11.60 -34.88 -11.58
N ILE A 297 -11.80 -34.06 -10.55
CA ILE A 297 -13.14 -33.79 -9.97
C ILE A 297 -13.63 -32.37 -10.23
N ALA A 298 -12.73 -31.44 -10.56
CA ALA A 298 -13.07 -30.06 -10.91
C ALA A 298 -12.00 -29.40 -11.77
N PHE A 299 -12.44 -28.53 -12.68
CA PHE A 299 -11.59 -27.64 -13.48
C PHE A 299 -12.08 -26.20 -13.33
N PHE A 300 -11.17 -25.28 -13.06
CA PHE A 300 -11.46 -23.86 -12.96
C PHE A 300 -10.54 -23.07 -13.90
N ALA A 301 -11.12 -22.24 -14.76
CA ALA A 301 -10.36 -21.22 -15.47
C ALA A 301 -9.85 -20.19 -14.46
N LEU A 302 -8.56 -19.87 -14.52
CA LEU A 302 -8.01 -18.83 -13.68
C LEU A 302 -8.46 -17.45 -14.20
N PRO A 303 -8.85 -16.51 -13.31
CA PRO A 303 -9.05 -15.12 -13.72
C PRO A 303 -7.74 -14.53 -14.24
N ALA A 304 -7.84 -13.44 -15.00
CA ALA A 304 -6.67 -12.69 -15.43
C ALA A 304 -5.80 -12.37 -14.21
N VAL A 305 -4.49 -12.60 -14.35
CA VAL A 305 -3.50 -12.28 -13.33
C VAL A 305 -3.65 -10.80 -12.99
N SER A 306 -3.73 -10.46 -11.69
CA SER A 306 -3.66 -9.07 -11.28
C SER A 306 -2.35 -8.46 -11.83
N ASP A 307 -2.48 -7.50 -12.75
CA ASP A 307 -1.39 -6.95 -13.56
C ASP A 307 -0.10 -6.74 -12.76
N THR A 308 0.94 -7.53 -13.05
CA THR A 308 2.29 -7.36 -12.48
C THR A 308 3.08 -6.22 -13.14
N ASP A 309 2.47 -5.56 -14.12
CA ASP A 309 2.95 -4.36 -14.79
C ASP A 309 2.19 -3.09 -14.39
N GLY A 310 1.16 -3.24 -13.54
CA GLY A 310 0.51 -2.12 -12.89
C GLY A 310 1.34 -1.55 -11.75
N VAL A 311 1.05 -0.31 -11.37
CA VAL A 311 1.56 0.27 -10.12
C VAL A 311 0.66 -0.18 -8.98
N ASP A 312 1.26 -0.61 -7.86
CA ASP A 312 0.54 -1.08 -6.68
C ASP A 312 0.24 0.03 -5.65
N THR A 313 0.70 1.26 -5.91
CA THR A 313 0.34 2.45 -5.13
C THR A 313 -1.18 2.58 -5.04
N GLY A 314 -1.69 2.76 -3.82
CA GLY A 314 -3.12 2.89 -3.54
C GLY A 314 -3.87 1.57 -3.35
N LYS A 315 -3.25 0.42 -3.67
CA LYS A 315 -3.90 -0.89 -3.50
C LYS A 315 -3.62 -1.43 -2.10
N ALA A 316 -4.68 -1.96 -1.46
CA ALA A 316 -4.58 -2.61 -0.16
C ALA A 316 -4.35 -4.12 -0.32
N PHE A 317 -3.34 -4.64 0.37
CA PHE A 317 -3.01 -6.06 0.45
C PHE A 317 -3.02 -6.53 1.89
N SER A 318 -3.50 -7.75 2.14
CA SER A 318 -3.49 -8.33 3.49
C SER A 318 -2.46 -9.44 3.57
N PHE A 319 -1.79 -9.53 4.73
CA PHE A 319 -0.89 -10.62 5.07
C PHE A 319 -1.14 -11.05 6.52
N THR A 320 -0.81 -12.30 6.84
CA THR A 320 -1.02 -12.89 8.16
C THR A 320 0.31 -13.39 8.71
N ASN A 321 0.62 -13.03 9.96
CA ASN A 321 1.75 -13.56 10.72
C ASN A 321 1.28 -14.28 11.99
N LYS A 322 2.22 -14.65 12.88
CA LYS A 322 1.92 -15.33 14.15
C LYS A 322 1.00 -14.51 15.09
N SER A 323 1.01 -13.19 14.98
CA SER A 323 0.23 -12.29 15.83
C SER A 323 -1.16 -12.01 15.28
N GLY A 324 -1.37 -12.04 13.96
CA GLY A 324 -2.68 -11.78 13.36
C GLY A 324 -2.62 -11.40 11.89
N THR A 325 -3.73 -10.87 11.38
CA THR A 325 -3.86 -10.42 9.98
C THR A 325 -3.77 -8.90 9.89
N TYR A 326 -2.83 -8.41 9.11
CA TYR A 326 -2.63 -6.99 8.82
C TYR A 326 -3.09 -6.67 7.41
N THR A 327 -3.48 -5.42 7.19
CA THR A 327 -3.69 -4.86 5.85
C THR A 327 -2.69 -3.73 5.62
N THR A 328 -1.92 -3.81 4.55
CA THR A 328 -0.95 -2.81 4.16
C THR A 328 -1.30 -2.18 2.81
N GLN A 329 -0.94 -0.92 2.62
CA GLN A 329 -1.13 -0.18 1.38
C GLN A 329 0.11 0.64 1.09
N LEU A 330 0.66 0.50 -0.12
CA LEU A 330 1.73 1.39 -0.58
C LEU A 330 1.13 2.76 -0.91
N ASN A 331 1.62 3.80 -0.24
CA ASN A 331 1.13 5.16 -0.39
C ASN A 331 1.94 5.94 -1.43
N THR A 332 3.26 5.81 -1.37
CA THR A 332 4.18 6.58 -2.21
C THR A 332 5.45 5.79 -2.49
N VAL A 333 6.06 6.04 -3.63
CA VAL A 333 7.45 5.67 -3.93
C VAL A 333 8.13 6.89 -4.52
N GLN A 334 9.24 7.34 -3.95
CA GLN A 334 9.95 8.54 -4.40
C GLN A 334 11.45 8.26 -4.56
N ARG A 335 12.08 9.03 -5.44
CA ARG A 335 13.54 9.10 -5.58
C ARG A 335 13.99 10.50 -5.14
N LEU A 336 14.84 10.56 -4.12
CA LEU A 336 15.21 11.79 -3.44
C LEU A 336 16.74 11.99 -3.50
N PRO A 337 17.24 13.21 -3.79
CA PRO A 337 18.68 13.48 -3.88
C PRO A 337 19.39 13.35 -2.53
N TRP A 338 20.58 12.73 -2.51
CA TRP A 338 21.41 12.63 -1.31
C TRP A 338 22.91 12.58 -1.62
N GLU A 339 23.59 13.72 -1.52
CA GLU A 339 25.04 13.82 -1.83
C GLU A 339 25.35 13.22 -3.22
N ASP A 340 26.18 12.18 -3.31
CA ASP A 340 26.52 11.43 -4.53
C ASP A 340 25.63 10.20 -4.77
N GLN A 341 24.50 10.12 -4.05
CA GLN A 341 23.54 9.03 -4.09
C GLN A 341 22.13 9.58 -4.27
N ASP A 342 21.20 8.70 -4.58
CA ASP A 342 19.77 8.93 -4.42
C ASP A 342 19.21 7.98 -3.38
N ILE A 343 18.23 8.46 -2.65
CA ILE A 343 17.42 7.69 -1.72
C ILE A 343 16.15 7.26 -2.45
N LEU A 344 15.90 5.95 -2.50
CA LEU A 344 14.60 5.38 -2.82
C LEU A 344 13.79 5.30 -1.53
N THR A 345 12.68 6.02 -1.47
CA THR A 345 11.72 5.93 -0.37
C THR A 345 10.46 5.21 -0.81
N ALA A 346 9.88 4.41 0.08
CA ALA A 346 8.55 3.84 -0.10
C ALA A 346 7.73 4.00 1.18
N GLY A 347 6.71 4.84 1.12
CA GLY A 347 5.77 5.05 2.23
C GLY A 347 4.63 4.05 2.16
N PHE A 348 4.28 3.43 3.27
CA PHE A 348 3.15 2.51 3.36
C PHE A 348 2.36 2.69 4.67
N THR A 349 1.06 2.40 4.60
CA THR A 349 0.16 2.36 5.75
C THR A 349 -0.04 0.91 6.16
N LEU A 350 0.20 0.60 7.44
CA LEU A 350 -0.14 -0.69 8.05
C LEU A 350 -1.38 -0.50 8.92
N SER A 351 -2.40 -1.32 8.72
CA SER A 351 -3.70 -1.22 9.39
C SER A 351 -4.15 -2.56 9.98
N ASN A 352 -4.86 -2.47 11.10
CA ASN A 352 -5.49 -3.60 11.77
C ASN A 352 -7.01 -3.49 11.60
N LYS A 353 -7.59 -4.33 10.74
CA LYS A 353 -9.06 -4.39 10.52
C LYS A 353 -9.74 -5.44 11.41
N GLY A 354 -8.99 -6.07 12.31
CA GLY A 354 -9.50 -7.06 13.25
C GLY A 354 -10.06 -6.43 14.53
N PRO A 355 -10.78 -7.22 15.35
CA PRO A 355 -11.37 -6.76 16.60
C PRO A 355 -10.38 -6.73 17.78
N GLU A 356 -9.19 -7.31 17.65
CA GLU A 356 -8.16 -7.38 18.69
C GLU A 356 -6.97 -6.49 18.35
N ALA A 357 -6.26 -5.98 19.35
CA ALA A 357 -5.04 -5.20 19.14
C ALA A 357 -3.88 -6.08 18.67
N LEU A 358 -3.09 -5.60 17.72
CA LEU A 358 -1.95 -6.31 17.13
C LEU A 358 -0.64 -5.57 17.41
N PRO A 359 0.47 -6.24 17.72
CA PRO A 359 1.79 -5.61 17.81
C PRO A 359 2.27 -5.10 16.45
N ILE A 360 3.26 -4.19 16.41
CA ILE A 360 3.92 -3.83 15.15
C ILE A 360 4.91 -4.95 14.76
N PRO A 361 4.77 -5.58 13.58
CA PRO A 361 5.73 -6.61 13.14
C PRO A 361 7.15 -6.05 12.96
N GLU A 362 8.17 -6.90 13.12
CA GLU A 362 9.56 -6.56 12.79
C GLU A 362 9.78 -6.60 11.27
N LEU A 363 9.28 -5.55 10.60
CA LEU A 363 9.36 -5.42 9.14
C LEU A 363 10.78 -5.06 8.69
N THR A 364 11.24 -5.74 7.65
CA THR A 364 12.46 -5.43 6.88
C THR A 364 12.14 -5.53 5.39
N GLY A 365 13.06 -5.18 4.51
CA GLY A 365 12.80 -5.30 3.07
C GLY A 365 13.97 -4.90 2.19
N TYR A 366 13.72 -4.95 0.89
CA TYR A 366 14.64 -4.49 -0.13
C TYR A 366 13.90 -4.01 -1.36
N PHE A 367 14.52 -3.10 -2.11
CA PHE A 367 14.09 -2.73 -3.45
C PHE A 367 14.76 -3.66 -4.46
N LYS A 368 13.98 -4.14 -5.44
CA LYS A 368 14.46 -4.88 -6.61
C LYS A 368 14.28 -4.00 -7.84
N LEU A 369 15.37 -3.56 -8.44
CA LEU A 369 15.36 -2.72 -9.64
C LEU A 369 15.48 -3.61 -10.89
N ASP A 370 14.59 -3.39 -11.86
CA ASP A 370 14.47 -4.15 -13.12
C ASP A 370 14.61 -5.67 -12.94
N ASP A 371 14.04 -6.18 -11.86
CA ASP A 371 14.04 -7.59 -11.46
C ASP A 371 15.41 -8.24 -11.20
N ASN A 372 16.51 -7.47 -11.24
CA ASN A 372 17.87 -8.00 -11.19
C ASN A 372 18.74 -7.40 -10.07
N VAL A 373 18.57 -6.12 -9.75
CA VAL A 373 19.43 -5.42 -8.78
C VAL A 373 18.74 -5.30 -7.43
N LYS A 374 19.33 -5.88 -6.39
CA LYS A 374 18.83 -5.81 -5.02
C LYS A 374 19.49 -4.63 -4.28
N VAL A 375 18.65 -3.77 -3.70
CA VAL A 375 19.06 -2.63 -2.87
C VAL A 375 18.41 -2.82 -1.50
N GLU A 376 19.21 -3.01 -0.45
CA GLU A 376 18.67 -3.18 0.90
C GLU A 376 17.86 -1.96 1.34
N ALA A 377 16.74 -2.20 2.01
CA ALA A 377 15.86 -1.15 2.49
C ALA A 377 15.74 -1.19 4.02
N LYS A 378 15.99 -0.05 4.65
CA LYS A 378 15.84 0.12 6.10
C LYS A 378 14.44 0.66 6.41
N LEU A 379 13.76 0.05 7.37
CA LEU A 379 12.49 0.56 7.88
C LEU A 379 12.74 1.83 8.72
N VAL A 380 11.92 2.85 8.47
CA VAL A 380 11.83 4.09 9.24
C VAL A 380 10.46 4.15 9.90
N ARG A 381 10.47 4.30 11.22
CA ARG A 381 9.25 4.52 12.01
C ARG A 381 9.00 6.02 12.12
N THR A 382 8.06 6.53 11.32
CA THR A 382 7.62 7.93 11.38
C THR A 382 6.58 8.14 12.47
N ASP A 383 5.69 7.17 12.68
CA ASP A 383 4.71 7.18 13.76
C ASP A 383 5.27 6.61 15.06
N ASN A 384 4.99 7.28 16.18
CA ASN A 384 5.38 6.80 17.50
C ASN A 384 4.30 5.87 18.11
N VAL A 385 4.16 4.67 17.53
CA VAL A 385 3.19 3.66 17.98
C VAL A 385 3.88 2.38 18.44
N ILE A 386 3.32 1.73 19.46
CA ILE A 386 3.80 0.44 20.00
C ILE A 386 2.96 -0.76 19.54
N GLY A 387 1.82 -0.50 18.88
CA GLY A 387 0.89 -1.51 18.37
C GLY A 387 -0.29 -0.84 17.65
N LEU A 388 -1.07 -1.65 16.95
CA LEU A 388 -2.28 -1.25 16.23
C LEU A 388 -3.52 -1.72 17.00
N ALA A 389 -4.25 -0.76 17.58
CA ALA A 389 -5.57 -1.02 18.16
C ALA A 389 -6.57 -1.48 17.07
N PRO A 390 -7.75 -2.02 17.46
CA PRO A 390 -8.79 -2.39 16.49
C PRO A 390 -9.17 -1.20 15.60
N ASN A 391 -9.16 -1.41 14.28
CA ASN A 391 -9.39 -0.39 13.25
C ASN A 391 -8.38 0.77 13.22
N ALA A 392 -7.22 0.65 13.89
CA ALA A 392 -6.16 1.64 13.83
C ALA A 392 -5.20 1.40 12.66
N GLU A 393 -4.52 2.46 12.26
CA GLU A 393 -3.48 2.45 11.24
C GLU A 393 -2.22 3.20 11.71
N ALA A 394 -1.09 2.87 11.11
CA ALA A 394 0.18 3.55 11.32
C ALA A 394 0.97 3.62 10.02
N GLN A 395 1.72 4.70 9.84
CA GLN A 395 2.55 4.98 8.67
C GLN A 395 4.01 4.63 8.93
N PHE A 396 4.62 4.06 7.90
CA PHE A 396 6.03 3.66 7.89
C PHE A 396 6.65 4.00 6.54
N GLN A 397 7.97 4.15 6.52
CA GLN A 397 8.73 4.31 5.29
C GLN A 397 9.88 3.32 5.18
N PHE A 398 10.21 2.89 3.97
CA PHE A 398 11.44 2.18 3.67
C PHE A 398 12.41 3.10 2.93
N ILE A 399 13.71 3.00 3.26
CA ILE A 399 14.79 3.77 2.63
C ILE A 399 15.82 2.81 2.06
N GLY A 400 16.10 2.90 0.76
CA GLY A 400 17.25 2.28 0.10
C GLY A 400 18.12 3.35 -0.55
N LYS A 401 19.43 3.14 -0.63
CA LYS A 401 20.35 4.08 -1.30
C LYS A 401 20.91 3.48 -2.58
N ILE A 402 20.96 4.28 -3.64
CA ILE A 402 21.49 3.92 -4.94
C ILE A 402 22.44 5.03 -5.42
N PRO A 403 23.46 4.73 -6.25
CA PRO A 403 24.22 5.79 -6.92
C PRO A 403 23.31 6.70 -7.74
N TYR A 404 23.54 8.02 -7.74
CA TYR A 404 22.67 8.97 -8.46
C TYR A 404 22.61 8.73 -9.99
N THR A 405 23.64 8.11 -10.55
CA THR A 405 23.71 7.75 -11.98
C THR A 405 22.91 6.50 -12.34
N SER A 406 22.33 5.80 -11.36
CA SER A 406 21.58 4.56 -11.59
C SER A 406 20.31 4.85 -12.39
N GLN A 407 20.09 4.06 -13.44
CA GLN A 407 18.88 4.08 -14.25
C GLN A 407 18.16 2.74 -14.10
N PHE A 408 16.83 2.79 -13.98
CA PHE A 408 15.96 1.62 -13.93
C PHE A 408 14.55 2.01 -14.37
N GLY A 409 13.78 1.07 -14.93
CA GLY A 409 12.40 1.28 -15.37
C GLY A 409 11.36 0.83 -14.34
N LYS A 410 11.60 -0.33 -13.73
CA LYS A 410 10.73 -1.00 -12.77
C LYS A 410 11.42 -1.09 -11.41
N VAL A 411 10.66 -0.84 -10.35
CA VAL A 411 11.07 -1.11 -8.98
C VAL A 411 10.06 -2.03 -8.31
N LYS A 412 10.52 -2.93 -7.46
CA LYS A 412 9.68 -3.69 -6.56
C LYS A 412 10.15 -3.50 -5.13
N LEU A 413 9.26 -3.12 -4.22
CA LEU A 413 9.53 -3.22 -2.79
C LEU A 413 9.11 -4.63 -2.34
N VAL A 414 10.07 -5.42 -1.88
CA VAL A 414 9.80 -6.71 -1.23
C VAL A 414 9.78 -6.51 0.27
N LEU A 415 8.60 -6.65 0.87
CA LEU A 415 8.38 -6.58 2.30
C LEU A 415 8.64 -7.95 2.93
N GLN A 416 9.42 -7.96 4.00
CA GLN A 416 9.80 -9.16 4.73
C GLN A 416 9.54 -8.97 6.23
N GLU A 417 9.34 -10.07 6.94
CA GLU A 417 9.30 -10.09 8.41
C GLU A 417 10.51 -10.84 8.95
N LYS A 418 11.16 -10.29 9.97
CA LYS A 418 12.23 -10.98 10.68
C LYS A 418 11.63 -12.01 11.63
N THR A 419 11.98 -13.29 11.46
CA THR A 419 11.34 -14.40 12.20
C THR A 419 12.25 -15.07 13.25
N GLY A 420 13.35 -14.42 13.68
CA GLY A 420 14.31 -14.97 14.64
C GLY A 420 14.55 -14.08 15.86
N THR A 421 14.59 -14.69 17.06
CA THR A 421 15.11 -14.08 18.28
C THR A 421 16.63 -14.06 18.21
N GLY A 422 17.24 -12.87 18.14
CA GLY A 422 18.67 -12.74 18.36
C GLY A 422 18.99 -13.09 19.82
N SER A 423 19.62 -14.25 20.04
CA SER A 423 20.16 -14.58 21.36
C SER A 423 21.27 -13.59 21.71
N SER A 424 21.13 -12.96 22.87
CA SER A 424 22.14 -12.15 23.54
C SER A 424 23.25 -13.04 24.09
N ASP A 425 24.01 -13.70 23.22
CA ASP A 425 25.29 -14.31 23.56
C ASP A 425 26.20 -14.22 22.33
N GLY A 426 27.19 -13.33 22.42
CA GLY A 426 28.02 -12.85 21.32
C GLY A 426 28.97 -13.87 20.71
N LYS A 427 28.47 -14.97 20.17
CA LYS A 427 29.22 -15.87 19.28
C LYS A 427 28.36 -16.44 18.14
N THR A 428 28.90 -16.26 16.94
CA THR A 428 28.62 -16.91 15.65
C THR A 428 27.43 -16.39 14.83
N ASP A 429 27.77 -15.96 13.60
CA ASP A 429 26.90 -15.57 12.50
C ASP A 429 25.78 -16.59 12.27
N GLN A 430 24.58 -16.29 12.79
CA GLN A 430 23.35 -16.91 12.30
C GLN A 430 22.54 -15.87 11.56
N GLN A 431 22.48 -16.06 10.24
CA GLN A 431 21.66 -15.32 9.30
C GLN A 431 20.22 -15.31 9.81
N THR A 432 19.73 -14.12 10.15
CA THR A 432 18.37 -13.97 10.66
C THR A 432 17.39 -14.35 9.56
N ALA A 433 16.61 -15.41 9.76
CA ALA A 433 15.64 -15.86 8.78
C ALA A 433 14.57 -14.77 8.60
N ALA A 434 14.58 -14.13 7.44
CA ALA A 434 13.53 -13.22 7.01
C ALA A 434 12.58 -13.97 6.07
N SER A 435 11.27 -13.86 6.29
CA SER A 435 10.24 -14.43 5.42
C SER A 435 9.61 -13.34 4.57
N ASP A 436 9.55 -13.56 3.26
CA ASP A 436 8.86 -12.66 2.34
C ASP A 436 7.37 -12.63 2.65
N LEU A 437 6.82 -11.43 2.83
CA LEU A 437 5.41 -11.20 3.12
C LEU A 437 4.64 -10.79 1.87
N LEU A 438 5.11 -9.71 1.22
CA LEU A 438 4.41 -9.04 0.12
C LEU A 438 5.42 -8.40 -0.83
N GLU A 439 5.02 -8.24 -2.08
CA GLU A 439 5.75 -7.46 -3.07
C GLU A 439 4.84 -6.32 -3.56
N PHE A 440 5.42 -5.14 -3.74
CA PHE A 440 4.75 -4.00 -4.36
C PHE A 440 5.52 -3.55 -5.59
N VAL A 441 4.85 -3.45 -6.73
CA VAL A 441 5.43 -3.01 -8.00
C VAL A 441 5.20 -1.52 -8.22
N HIS A 442 6.23 -0.81 -8.70
CA HIS A 442 6.16 0.57 -9.15
C HIS A 442 7.03 0.81 -10.39
N ARG A 443 6.83 1.94 -11.06
CA ARG A 443 7.62 2.40 -12.21
C ARG A 443 8.43 3.65 -11.84
N SER A 444 9.63 3.78 -12.39
CA SER A 444 10.51 4.92 -12.11
C SER A 444 9.94 6.24 -12.64
N GLU A 445 9.30 6.23 -13.81
CA GLU A 445 8.66 7.40 -14.43
C GLU A 445 7.49 7.99 -13.61
N LEU A 446 6.96 7.23 -12.65
CA LEU A 446 5.86 7.62 -11.78
C LEU A 446 6.33 7.96 -10.36
N MET A 447 7.64 7.92 -10.08
CA MET A 447 8.23 8.30 -8.80
C MET A 447 8.29 9.81 -8.63
N ASN A 448 7.12 10.44 -8.56
CA ASN A 448 7.03 11.88 -8.49
C ASN A 448 6.97 12.34 -7.03
N ILE A 449 7.66 13.43 -6.75
CA ILE A 449 7.54 14.16 -5.49
C ILE A 449 6.30 15.04 -5.61
N PRO A 450 5.42 15.11 -4.59
CA PRO A 450 4.28 16.02 -4.62
C PRO A 450 4.76 17.47 -4.66
N TYR A 451 4.26 18.25 -5.62
CA TYR A 451 4.50 19.69 -5.72
C TYR A 451 3.32 20.47 -5.17
N ASN A 452 3.62 21.46 -4.35
CA ASN A 452 2.67 22.44 -3.83
C ASN A 452 2.98 23.80 -4.45
N ASN A 453 1.96 24.61 -4.70
CA ASN A 453 2.15 25.98 -5.15
C ASN A 453 2.61 26.89 -3.99
N PHE A 454 3.16 28.05 -4.34
CA PHE A 454 3.44 29.07 -3.33
C PHE A 454 2.16 29.43 -2.56
N GLY A 455 2.27 29.49 -1.23
CA GLY A 455 1.16 29.80 -0.35
C GLY A 455 0.30 28.58 0.06
N GLU A 456 0.42 27.43 -0.62
CA GLU A 456 -0.22 26.19 -0.22
C GLU A 456 0.48 25.55 0.99
N THR A 457 -0.27 24.72 1.72
CA THR A 457 0.21 24.05 2.92
C THR A 457 0.37 22.55 2.66
N TYR A 458 1.56 22.01 2.94
CA TYR A 458 1.77 20.56 3.02
C TYR A 458 1.56 20.09 4.45
N LYS A 459 0.64 19.14 4.63
CA LYS A 459 0.31 18.57 5.95
C LYS A 459 0.94 17.21 6.13
N VAL A 460 1.71 17.04 7.20
CA VAL A 460 2.18 15.74 7.68
C VAL A 460 1.30 15.30 8.86
N THR A 461 0.75 14.09 8.77
CA THR A 461 -0.22 13.53 9.74
C THR A 461 0.35 12.43 10.62
N SER A 462 1.68 12.35 10.74
CA SER A 462 2.31 11.31 11.57
C SER A 462 1.93 11.43 13.04
N ILE A 463 1.70 10.29 13.68
CA ILE A 463 1.20 10.22 15.06
C ILE A 463 2.27 10.77 16.02
N GLY A 464 1.96 11.89 16.67
CA GLY A 464 2.80 12.55 17.67
C GLY A 464 3.79 13.57 17.10
N ARG A 465 3.76 13.84 15.79
CA ARG A 465 4.58 14.86 15.10
C ARG A 465 3.85 15.51 13.92
N SER A 466 2.55 15.72 14.03
CA SER A 466 1.78 16.37 12.97
C SER A 466 2.13 17.85 12.83
N ALA A 467 2.41 18.27 11.60
CA ALA A 467 2.79 19.64 11.28
C ALA A 467 2.28 20.07 9.90
N ASN A 468 2.13 21.38 9.74
CA ASN A 468 1.85 22.03 8.47
C ASN A 468 3.08 22.82 8.03
N TYR A 469 3.51 22.62 6.79
CA TYR A 469 4.62 23.35 6.18
C TYR A 469 4.07 24.33 5.14
N LYS A 470 4.63 25.53 5.05
CA LYS A 470 4.26 26.53 4.05
C LYS A 470 5.42 27.47 3.74
N VAL A 471 5.70 27.70 2.45
CA VAL A 471 6.68 28.73 2.06
C VAL A 471 6.04 30.11 2.16
N ARG A 472 6.69 31.02 2.89
CA ARG A 472 6.21 32.39 3.14
C ARG A 472 6.82 33.41 2.18
N SER A 473 8.13 33.35 1.96
CA SER A 473 8.85 34.31 1.11
C SER A 473 10.22 33.79 0.69
N VAL A 474 10.82 34.46 -0.30
CA VAL A 474 12.19 34.21 -0.74
C VAL A 474 12.97 35.52 -0.80
N ARG A 475 14.29 35.44 -0.61
CA ARG A 475 15.22 36.57 -0.73
C ARG A 475 16.57 36.12 -1.27
N THR A 476 17.17 36.93 -2.12
CA THR A 476 18.54 36.79 -2.62
C THR A 476 19.40 37.91 -2.05
N TYR A 477 20.52 37.52 -1.43
CA TYR A 477 21.55 38.44 -0.98
C TYR A 477 22.70 38.40 -1.98
N GLY A 478 23.10 39.58 -2.48
CA GLY A 478 24.15 39.70 -3.47
C GLY A 478 25.54 39.56 -2.85
N GLY A 479 26.37 38.67 -3.39
CA GLY A 479 27.74 38.47 -2.93
C GLY A 479 28.80 38.80 -3.97
N LYS A 480 30.07 38.78 -3.54
CA LYS A 480 31.21 39.07 -4.43
C LYS A 480 31.38 38.00 -5.50
N MET A 481 31.39 36.73 -5.07
CA MET A 481 31.61 35.54 -5.92
C MET A 481 30.32 34.76 -6.19
N ASN A 482 29.50 34.56 -5.17
CA ASN A 482 28.24 33.80 -5.21
C ASN A 482 27.15 34.62 -4.52
N ASP A 483 25.90 34.41 -4.91
CA ASP A 483 24.75 34.99 -4.21
C ASP A 483 24.18 33.97 -3.22
N THR A 484 23.64 34.45 -2.10
CA THR A 484 22.98 33.60 -1.11
C THR A 484 21.48 33.69 -1.30
N PHE A 485 20.87 32.59 -1.73
CA PHE A 485 19.43 32.47 -1.89
C PHE A 485 18.80 31.88 -0.64
N THR A 486 17.67 32.45 -0.21
CA THR A 486 16.97 32.03 1.01
C THR A 486 15.48 31.89 0.78
N ALA A 487 14.87 30.94 1.49
CA ALA A 487 13.43 30.77 1.59
C ALA A 487 13.02 30.70 3.07
N LEU A 488 11.96 31.41 3.42
CA LEU A 488 11.38 31.38 4.75
C LEU A 488 10.23 30.36 4.78
N LEU A 489 10.38 29.32 5.59
CA LEU A 489 9.42 28.24 5.76
C LEU A 489 8.71 28.36 7.10
N GLU A 490 7.39 28.40 7.07
CA GLU A 490 6.53 28.28 8.25
C GLU A 490 6.27 26.81 8.56
N VAL A 491 6.42 26.46 9.83
CA VAL A 491 6.08 25.13 10.37
C VAL A 491 5.09 25.31 11.51
N ASN A 492 3.82 25.01 11.26
CA ASN A 492 2.76 25.11 12.26
C ASN A 492 2.58 23.77 12.98
N ASN A 493 2.66 23.80 14.31
CA ASN A 493 2.53 22.62 15.16
C ASN A 493 1.06 22.22 15.31
N LEU A 494 0.68 21.05 14.80
CA LEU A 494 -0.69 20.52 14.90
C LEU A 494 -0.87 19.56 16.07
N GLU A 495 0.17 19.33 16.88
CA GLU A 495 0.07 18.53 18.08
C GLU A 495 -0.73 19.22 19.18
N LYS A 496 -1.35 18.41 20.04
CA LYS A 496 -2.11 18.91 21.21
C LYS A 496 -1.21 19.36 22.36
N ARG A 497 0.11 19.18 22.25
CA ARG A 497 1.11 19.53 23.27
C ARG A 497 2.29 20.25 22.64
N PRO A 498 3.04 21.06 23.42
CA PRO A 498 4.27 21.65 22.93
C PRO A 498 5.27 20.56 22.49
N SER A 499 5.83 20.73 21.30
CA SER A 499 6.73 19.75 20.68
C SER A 499 7.93 20.45 20.03
N ASP A 500 9.02 19.71 19.91
CA ASP A 500 10.16 20.13 19.10
C ASP A 500 9.80 19.98 17.61
N ILE A 501 10.29 20.89 16.78
CA ILE A 501 10.10 20.79 15.33
C ILE A 501 11.00 19.66 14.79
N THR A 502 10.43 18.79 13.95
CA THR A 502 11.19 17.74 13.28
C THR A 502 12.32 18.38 12.48
N LYS A 503 13.54 17.87 12.66
CA LYS A 503 14.70 18.31 11.85
C LYS A 503 14.42 18.01 10.39
N LEU A 504 14.70 18.97 9.50
CA LEU A 504 14.44 18.83 8.08
C LEU A 504 15.75 18.71 7.29
N VAL A 505 15.64 18.12 6.10
CA VAL A 505 16.62 18.20 5.02
C VAL A 505 15.94 18.91 3.86
N ALA A 506 16.67 19.80 3.19
CA ALA A 506 16.13 20.55 2.07
C ALA A 506 17.12 20.77 0.93
N TYR A 507 16.59 20.91 -0.27
CA TYR A 507 17.33 21.20 -1.49
C TYR A 507 16.59 22.22 -2.34
N PHE A 508 17.30 23.24 -2.81
CA PHE A 508 16.81 24.11 -3.86
C PHE A 508 17.05 23.44 -5.22
N LYS A 509 16.03 23.40 -6.06
CA LYS A 509 16.11 22.91 -7.43
C LYS A 509 15.94 24.08 -8.39
N THR A 510 16.89 24.22 -9.28
CA THR A 510 16.92 25.21 -10.36
C THR A 510 16.98 24.48 -11.71
N ALA A 511 16.88 25.22 -12.82
CA ALA A 511 17.14 24.65 -14.15
C ALA A 511 18.58 24.14 -14.31
N GLU A 512 19.53 24.67 -13.53
CA GLU A 512 20.97 24.37 -13.63
C GLU A 512 21.41 23.24 -12.70
N GLY A 513 20.65 22.93 -11.64
CA GLY A 513 21.03 21.88 -10.71
C GLY A 513 20.23 21.85 -9.41
N THR A 514 20.69 20.99 -8.50
CA THR A 514 20.13 20.83 -7.16
C THR A 514 21.17 21.25 -6.12
N TYR A 515 20.82 22.18 -5.24
CA TYR A 515 21.70 22.77 -4.24
C TYR A 515 21.19 22.41 -2.84
N PRO A 516 22.02 21.81 -1.96
CA PRO A 516 21.62 21.54 -0.59
C PRO A 516 21.37 22.85 0.17
N ALA A 517 20.36 22.85 1.03
CA ALA A 517 19.99 24.00 1.85
C ALA A 517 20.41 23.79 3.31
N THR A 518 21.02 24.83 3.90
CA THR A 518 21.22 24.93 5.35
C THR A 518 19.95 25.49 5.98
N ILE A 519 19.48 24.87 7.06
CA ILE A 519 18.22 25.24 7.73
C ILE A 519 18.54 25.77 9.12
N SER A 520 17.96 26.91 9.50
CA SER A 520 18.07 27.45 10.86
C SER A 520 17.43 26.50 11.88
N GLU A 521 18.11 26.21 13.00
CA GLU A 521 17.57 25.32 14.04
C GLU A 521 16.71 26.08 15.06
N ILE A 522 15.56 25.52 15.43
CA ILE A 522 14.71 26.02 16.52
C ILE A 522 14.96 25.16 17.75
N LYS A 523 15.56 25.76 18.78
CA LYS A 523 15.96 25.05 20.02
C LYS A 523 14.86 25.00 21.08
N THR A 524 13.77 25.71 20.87
CA THR A 524 12.64 25.81 21.79
C THR A 524 11.44 25.03 21.28
N LYS A 525 10.62 24.52 22.20
CA LYS A 525 9.38 23.85 21.85
C LYS A 525 8.36 24.84 21.30
N VAL A 526 7.63 24.42 20.28
CA VAL A 526 6.55 25.18 19.67
C VAL A 526 5.23 24.75 20.31
N ASN A 527 4.45 25.70 20.82
CA ASN A 527 3.16 25.43 21.43
C ASN A 527 2.16 24.86 20.41
N PRO A 528 1.08 24.19 20.87
CA PRO A 528 -0.03 23.79 20.00
C PRO A 528 -0.56 24.97 19.18
N ASN A 529 -0.72 24.78 17.86
CA ASN A 529 -1.06 25.82 16.88
C ASN A 529 -0.06 26.99 16.78
N GLY A 530 1.08 26.94 17.47
CA GLY A 530 2.17 27.88 17.29
C GLY A 530 2.92 27.63 15.98
N THR A 531 3.62 28.65 15.48
CA THR A 531 4.33 28.58 14.21
C THR A 531 5.83 28.80 14.41
N ALA A 532 6.64 27.85 13.97
CA ALA A 532 8.08 28.05 13.82
C ALA A 532 8.38 28.65 12.45
N MET A 533 9.33 29.59 12.39
CA MET A 533 9.90 30.08 11.14
C MET A 533 11.32 29.53 10.98
N LEU A 534 11.53 28.76 9.92
CA LEU A 534 12.81 28.22 9.51
C LEU A 534 13.33 28.99 8.31
N LEU A 535 14.56 29.50 8.40
CA LEU A 535 15.27 30.09 7.26
C LEU A 535 16.08 28.99 6.57
N LEU A 536 15.76 28.73 5.32
CA LEU A 536 16.47 27.80 4.45
C LEU A 536 17.37 28.60 3.53
N SER A 537 18.64 28.24 3.41
CA SER A 537 19.64 29.04 2.68
C SER A 537 20.58 28.19 1.86
N SER A 538 21.00 28.68 0.69
CA SER A 538 22.04 28.05 -0.13
C SER A 538 22.79 29.08 -0.95
N ASN A 539 24.04 28.77 -1.32
CA ASN A 539 24.83 29.62 -2.20
C ASN A 539 24.63 29.17 -3.65
N VAL A 540 24.18 30.10 -4.49
CA VAL A 540 23.96 29.90 -5.92
C VAL A 540 24.99 30.69 -6.73
N GLY A 541 25.15 30.34 -8.00
CA GLY A 541 26.00 31.10 -8.91
C GLY A 541 25.58 32.57 -8.96
N LYS A 542 26.54 33.48 -9.09
CA LYS A 542 26.26 34.91 -9.13
C LYS A 542 25.33 35.28 -10.29
N GLY A 543 24.22 35.94 -9.99
CA GLY A 543 23.21 36.31 -10.97
C GLY A 543 22.42 35.12 -11.54
N ALA A 544 22.45 33.95 -10.89
CA ALA A 544 21.67 32.79 -11.30
C ALA A 544 20.17 33.15 -11.35
N PRO A 545 19.43 32.71 -12.38
CA PRO A 545 18.01 33.00 -12.47
C PRO A 545 17.23 32.33 -11.32
N THR A 546 16.47 33.13 -10.57
CA THR A 546 15.64 32.66 -9.44
C THR A 546 14.20 32.34 -9.86
N SER A 547 13.82 32.64 -11.09
CA SER A 547 12.50 32.29 -11.63
C SER A 547 12.39 30.78 -11.91
N GLY A 548 11.23 30.20 -11.60
CA GLY A 548 10.98 28.77 -11.77
C GLY A 548 11.76 27.86 -10.81
N MET A 549 12.31 28.41 -9.71
CA MET A 549 12.93 27.60 -8.67
C MET A 549 11.88 26.84 -7.86
N SER A 550 12.30 25.70 -7.31
CA SER A 550 11.52 24.96 -6.32
C SER A 550 12.38 24.60 -5.12
N ILE A 551 11.74 24.34 -3.99
CA ILE A 551 12.41 23.81 -2.80
C ILE A 551 11.81 22.46 -2.44
N LEU A 552 12.67 21.46 -2.33
CA LEU A 552 12.35 20.15 -1.78
C LEU A 552 12.63 20.18 -0.28
N ILE A 553 11.65 19.81 0.54
CA ILE A 553 11.83 19.61 1.98
C ILE A 553 11.44 18.18 2.34
N GLY A 554 12.05 17.62 3.40
CA GLY A 554 11.60 16.38 3.99
C GLY A 554 12.17 16.17 5.39
N GLU A 555 11.61 15.21 6.11
CA GLU A 555 11.92 14.93 7.50
C GLU A 555 13.22 14.14 7.61
N ALA A 556 14.18 14.66 8.36
CA ALA A 556 15.49 14.06 8.57
C ALA A 556 15.39 12.71 9.28
N VAL A 557 16.18 11.74 8.83
CA VAL A 557 16.29 10.39 9.41
C VAL A 557 17.74 10.10 9.78
N THR A 558 17.92 9.40 10.91
CA THR A 558 19.18 8.82 11.37
C THR A 558 18.88 7.43 11.92
N GLU A 559 19.57 6.39 11.43
CA GLU A 559 19.46 5.02 11.97
C GLU A 559 18.01 4.46 12.04
N GLY A 560 17.18 4.76 11.05
CA GLY A 560 15.80 4.22 10.97
C GLY A 560 14.77 4.95 11.86
N LYS A 561 15.15 6.11 12.41
CA LYS A 561 14.26 6.99 13.19
C LYS A 561 14.41 8.43 12.72
N LEU A 562 13.42 9.26 13.02
CA LEU A 562 13.55 10.70 12.79
C LEU A 562 14.74 11.27 13.58
N THR A 563 15.53 12.12 12.94
CA THR A 563 16.75 12.68 13.50
C THR A 563 16.46 13.56 14.71
N GLU A 564 17.21 13.34 15.80
CA GLU A 564 17.20 14.19 17.00
C GLU A 564 18.02 15.47 16.75
N ALA A 565 17.76 16.55 17.51
CA ALA A 565 18.34 17.88 17.28
C ALA A 565 19.87 17.86 17.07
N ASP A 566 20.61 17.15 17.91
CA ASP A 566 22.09 17.14 17.91
C ASP A 566 22.72 16.09 16.97
N LYS A 567 21.90 15.30 16.25
CA LYS A 567 22.39 14.24 15.35
C LYS A 567 22.48 14.74 13.91
N LYS A 568 23.45 14.16 13.18
CA LYS A 568 23.56 14.34 11.72
C LYS A 568 22.61 13.36 11.02
N PRO A 569 21.79 13.83 10.06
CA PRO A 569 20.96 12.94 9.26
C PRO A 569 21.79 12.05 8.33
N ASP A 570 21.33 10.82 8.12
CA ASP A 570 21.85 9.89 7.12
C ASP A 570 20.89 9.69 5.93
N ALA A 571 19.65 10.16 6.04
CA ALA A 571 18.64 10.17 4.98
C ALA A 571 17.50 11.14 5.32
N TYR A 572 16.45 11.18 4.50
CA TYR A 572 15.20 11.89 4.82
C TYR A 572 13.99 11.24 4.13
N VAL A 573 12.80 11.52 4.66
CA VAL A 573 11.51 10.92 4.28
C VAL A 573 10.40 11.97 4.20
N ASN A 574 9.18 11.55 3.84
CA ASN A 574 7.99 12.43 3.77
C ASN A 574 8.27 13.70 2.95
N ALA A 575 8.96 13.54 1.83
CA ALA A 575 9.45 14.67 1.06
C ALA A 575 8.34 15.29 0.20
N ALA A 576 8.33 16.63 0.17
CA ALA A 576 7.43 17.43 -0.64
C ALA A 576 8.18 18.61 -1.24
N ALA A 577 7.78 19.02 -2.44
CA ALA A 577 8.34 20.16 -3.15
C ALA A 577 7.37 21.34 -3.14
N TYR A 578 7.92 22.55 -3.23
CA TYR A 578 7.18 23.79 -3.42
C TYR A 578 7.73 24.57 -4.59
N TRP A 579 6.85 25.08 -5.43
CA TRP A 579 7.21 26.17 -6.33
C TRP A 579 7.47 27.44 -5.52
N LEU A 580 8.59 28.10 -5.80
CA LEU A 580 8.95 29.34 -5.16
C LEU A 580 8.37 30.53 -5.94
N PRO A 581 7.95 31.61 -5.25
CA PRO A 581 7.45 32.80 -5.92
C PRO A 581 8.62 33.54 -6.58
N GLU A 582 8.29 34.45 -7.49
CA GLU A 582 9.25 35.46 -7.90
C GLU A 582 9.60 36.35 -6.71
N GLU A 583 10.88 36.71 -6.61
CA GLU A 583 11.35 37.54 -5.53
C GLU A 583 10.90 38.99 -5.70
N ASP A 584 10.44 39.57 -4.59
CA ASP A 584 10.15 40.99 -4.52
C ASP A 584 11.46 41.80 -4.33
N PHE A 585 11.80 42.60 -5.33
CA PHE A 585 12.96 43.51 -5.33
C PHE A 585 12.57 44.97 -5.04
N THR A 586 11.31 45.24 -4.71
CA THR A 586 10.84 46.60 -4.46
C THR A 586 11.50 47.16 -3.20
N VAL A 587 12.19 48.28 -3.34
CA VAL A 587 12.75 49.02 -2.20
C VAL A 587 11.68 49.98 -1.71
N GLN A 588 11.32 49.86 -0.43
CA GLN A 588 10.30 50.71 0.16
C GLN A 588 10.80 52.16 0.29
N ASP A 589 9.98 53.12 -0.13
CA ASP A 589 10.23 54.54 0.14
C ASP A 589 9.70 54.90 1.53
N GLY A 590 10.60 55.35 2.40
CA GLY A 590 10.32 55.63 3.81
C GLY A 590 10.34 54.40 4.73
N PHE A 591 10.10 54.64 6.01
CA PHE A 591 10.43 53.68 7.07
C PHE A 591 9.26 53.25 7.95
N LYS A 592 8.03 53.41 7.48
CA LYS A 592 6.85 52.91 8.18
C LYS A 592 6.62 51.44 7.83
N ASP A 593 6.36 50.59 8.82
CA ASP A 593 5.87 49.22 8.58
C ASP A 593 6.81 48.31 7.75
N ILE A 594 8.13 48.54 7.81
CA ILE A 594 9.14 47.73 7.11
C ILE A 594 9.05 46.26 7.55
N ASN A 595 8.89 45.35 6.59
CA ASN A 595 8.81 43.91 6.88
C ASN A 595 10.20 43.27 7.07
N LEU A 596 10.46 42.84 8.30
CA LEU A 596 11.67 42.16 8.74
C LEU A 596 11.37 40.75 9.29
N ASP A 597 10.34 40.06 8.77
CA ASP A 597 9.86 38.73 9.18
C ASP A 597 10.76 37.96 10.17
N PRO A 598 10.29 37.62 11.38
CA PRO A 598 8.93 37.82 11.92
C PRO A 598 8.66 39.23 12.47
N TYR A 599 9.59 40.17 12.28
CA TYR A 599 9.47 41.51 12.86
C TYR A 599 8.86 42.53 11.89
N LYS A 600 8.29 43.59 12.45
CA LYS A 600 7.89 44.78 11.69
C LYS A 600 8.49 46.03 12.34
N LEU A 601 9.14 46.86 11.54
CA LEU A 601 9.85 48.04 12.01
C LEU A 601 9.24 49.32 11.44
N SER A 602 8.92 50.27 12.32
CA SER A 602 8.67 51.65 11.94
C SER A 602 9.74 52.57 12.54
N ILE A 603 10.32 53.46 11.74
CA ILE A 603 11.25 54.51 12.18
C ILE A 603 10.63 55.87 11.88
N SER A 604 10.77 56.82 12.82
CA SER A 604 10.28 58.20 12.69
C SER A 604 11.19 59.19 13.44
N ASN A 605 10.93 60.49 13.31
CA ASN A 605 11.64 61.56 14.03
C ASN A 605 13.17 61.50 13.85
N ILE A 606 13.61 61.25 12.62
CA ILE A 606 15.03 61.11 12.27
C ILE A 606 15.70 62.47 12.33
N ARG A 607 16.78 62.57 13.10
CA ARG A 607 17.56 63.79 13.34
C ARG A 607 19.05 63.50 13.26
N SER A 608 19.80 64.40 12.64
CA SER A 608 21.26 64.34 12.58
C SER A 608 21.90 65.47 13.37
N THR A 609 22.92 65.19 14.18
CA THR A 609 23.74 66.20 14.84
C THR A 609 25.23 65.93 14.63
N ILE A 610 26.03 66.99 14.69
CA ILE A 610 27.49 66.93 14.63
C ILE A 610 28.05 67.58 15.89
N GLU A 611 28.95 66.88 16.57
CA GLU A 611 29.61 67.41 17.77
C GLU A 611 30.97 67.98 17.40
N TYR A 612 31.12 69.31 17.49
CA TYR A 612 32.40 69.96 17.23
C TYR A 612 33.42 69.58 18.30
N VAL A 613 34.53 68.95 17.88
CA VAL A 613 35.68 68.65 18.74
C VAL A 613 36.83 69.56 18.37
N LYS A 614 37.21 70.44 19.31
CA LYS A 614 38.35 71.35 19.14
C LYS A 614 39.64 70.53 18.96
N ASP A 615 40.49 70.94 18.02
CA ASP A 615 41.82 70.34 17.75
C ASP A 615 41.80 68.85 17.30
N SER A 616 40.71 68.39 16.67
CA SER A 616 40.60 67.05 16.05
C SER A 616 40.09 67.14 14.62
N ASP A 617 40.71 66.40 13.68
CA ASP A 617 40.22 66.24 12.30
C ASP A 617 39.11 65.19 12.16
N VAL A 618 38.76 64.54 13.26
CA VAL A 618 37.68 63.57 13.34
C VAL A 618 36.53 64.18 14.15
N THR A 619 35.33 64.19 13.57
CA THR A 619 34.14 64.80 14.19
C THR A 619 33.04 63.74 14.34
N PRO A 620 32.51 63.53 15.56
CA PRO A 620 31.38 62.64 15.78
C PRO A 620 30.13 63.14 15.06
N VAL A 621 29.56 62.29 14.24
CA VAL A 621 28.20 62.43 13.69
C VAL A 621 27.29 61.51 14.49
N LYS A 622 26.12 62.02 14.85
CA LYS A 622 25.09 61.28 15.56
C LYS A 622 23.80 61.31 14.77
N ILE A 623 23.15 60.16 14.68
CA ILE A 623 21.79 60.04 14.17
C ILE A 623 20.91 59.55 15.30
N LYS A 624 19.81 60.27 15.52
CA LYS A 624 18.77 59.95 16.49
C LYS A 624 17.45 59.69 15.78
N PHE A 625 16.70 58.71 16.25
CA PHE A 625 15.36 58.44 15.74
C PHE A 625 14.51 57.69 16.78
N ASP A 626 13.20 57.74 16.58
CA ASP A 626 12.24 56.94 17.32
C ASP A 626 11.92 55.70 16.52
N TYR A 627 11.72 54.56 17.19
CA TYR A 627 11.33 53.34 16.52
C TYR A 627 10.25 52.56 17.26
N ASN A 628 9.46 51.83 16.48
CA ASN A 628 8.55 50.80 16.96
C ASN A 628 8.89 49.48 16.27
N LEU A 629 9.34 48.50 17.06
CA LEU A 629 9.66 47.16 16.61
C LEU A 629 8.65 46.17 17.20
N THR A 630 7.88 45.51 16.35
CA THR A 630 6.87 44.54 16.78
C THR A 630 7.20 43.14 16.28
N LYS A 631 6.80 42.13 17.05
CA LYS A 631 6.86 40.70 16.69
C LYS A 631 5.55 40.05 17.10
N ASP A 632 5.01 39.18 16.26
CA ASP A 632 3.90 38.32 16.66
C ASP A 632 4.41 37.19 17.57
N SER A 633 3.84 37.12 18.78
CA SER A 633 4.24 36.18 19.85
C SER A 633 3.91 34.73 19.55
N MET A 634 3.07 34.45 18.55
CA MET A 634 2.79 33.09 18.08
C MET A 634 3.92 32.51 17.21
N PHE A 635 4.88 33.35 16.78
CA PHE A 635 6.04 32.91 16.01
C PHE A 635 7.27 32.64 16.88
N VAL A 636 7.78 31.42 16.75
CA VAL A 636 9.09 31.02 17.26
C VAL A 636 10.06 31.02 16.09
N SER A 637 11.24 31.59 16.26
CA SER A 637 12.18 31.70 15.14
C SER A 637 13.63 31.78 15.63
N ASN A 638 14.57 31.27 14.85
CA ASN A 638 15.99 31.50 15.07
C ASN A 638 16.51 32.47 14.01
N MET A 639 17.00 33.62 14.47
CA MET A 639 17.48 34.72 13.61
C MET A 639 19.00 34.87 13.65
N GLU A 640 19.72 33.85 14.12
CA GLU A 640 21.18 33.84 14.13
C GLU A 640 21.74 34.07 12.72
N GLY A 641 22.73 34.95 12.62
CA GLY A 641 23.35 35.33 11.34
C GLY A 641 22.59 36.39 10.53
N ARG A 642 21.41 36.85 10.98
CA ARG A 642 20.70 38.01 10.41
C ARG A 642 21.00 39.31 11.16
N GLN A 643 21.16 40.38 10.39
CA GLN A 643 21.48 41.72 10.88
C GLN A 643 20.65 42.77 10.16
N LEU A 644 20.18 43.78 10.90
CA LEU A 644 19.65 45.00 10.33
C LEU A 644 20.82 45.98 10.18
N ILE A 645 21.06 46.47 8.97
CA ILE A 645 22.09 47.48 8.73
C ILE A 645 21.41 48.80 8.38
N ILE A 646 21.66 49.80 9.21
CA ILE A 646 21.25 51.18 8.95
C ILE A 646 22.48 51.90 8.41
N GLU A 647 22.38 52.43 7.19
CA GLU A 647 23.48 53.12 6.51
C GLU A 647 23.03 54.52 6.13
N LEU A 648 23.84 55.51 6.50
CA LEU A 648 23.72 56.87 6.00
C LEU A 648 24.74 57.05 4.88
N GLU A 649 24.29 57.55 3.73
CA GLU A 649 25.13 57.95 2.61
C GLU A 649 24.82 59.41 2.23
N ASP A 650 25.82 60.28 2.34
CA ASP A 650 25.67 61.68 1.96
C ASP A 650 25.51 61.84 0.45
N SER A 651 24.89 62.95 0.03
CA SER A 651 24.60 63.27 -1.38
C SER A 651 25.80 63.23 -2.33
N ASP A 652 27.03 63.47 -1.83
CA ASP A 652 28.26 63.38 -2.62
C ASP A 652 28.94 61.99 -2.59
N GLY A 653 28.38 61.04 -1.84
CA GLY A 653 28.85 59.66 -1.67
C GLY A 653 30.15 59.51 -0.87
N LYS A 654 30.75 60.60 -0.39
CA LYS A 654 32.06 60.57 0.31
C LYS A 654 31.94 60.34 1.81
N THR A 655 30.75 60.54 2.36
CA THR A 655 30.46 60.28 3.78
C THR A 655 29.51 59.09 3.85
N LYS A 656 30.01 57.99 4.43
CA LYS A 656 29.20 56.81 4.73
C LYS A 656 29.36 56.44 6.19
N MET A 657 28.24 56.19 6.84
CA MET A 657 28.17 55.76 8.23
C MET A 657 27.26 54.55 8.31
N LYS A 658 27.60 53.56 9.12
CA LYS A 658 26.76 52.36 9.24
C LYS A 658 26.69 51.85 10.68
N SER A 659 25.50 51.36 11.04
CA SER A 659 25.25 50.62 12.26
C SER A 659 24.69 49.25 11.91
N SER A 660 25.20 48.20 12.57
CA SER A 660 24.76 46.82 12.40
C SER A 660 24.14 46.32 13.69
N LEU A 661 22.89 45.88 13.62
CA LEU A 661 22.10 45.41 14.76
C LEU A 661 21.76 43.93 14.54
N ASP A 662 22.19 43.05 15.45
CA ASP A 662 21.91 41.62 15.36
C ASP A 662 20.45 41.32 15.73
N PHE A 663 19.74 40.55 14.90
CA PHE A 663 18.34 40.19 15.16
C PHE A 663 18.17 39.35 16.45
N LYS A 664 19.20 38.61 16.87
CA LYS A 664 19.18 37.81 18.11
C LYS A 664 19.03 38.69 19.37
N ASP A 665 19.40 39.96 19.29
CA ASP A 665 19.34 40.89 20.41
C ASP A 665 17.95 41.56 20.54
N PHE A 666 17.09 41.45 19.52
CA PHE A 666 15.77 42.10 19.50
C PHE A 666 14.82 41.62 20.60
N GLU A 667 14.97 40.38 21.07
CA GLU A 667 14.12 39.84 22.14
C GLU A 667 14.62 40.16 23.56
N GLY A 668 15.71 40.94 23.71
CA GLY A 668 16.17 41.44 25.00
C GLY A 668 16.80 40.41 25.95
N ILE A 669 17.05 39.17 25.49
CA ILE A 669 17.68 38.12 26.30
C ILE A 669 19.21 38.18 26.15
N ALA A 670 19.87 38.96 27.02
CA ALA A 670 21.29 38.73 27.31
C ALA A 670 21.41 37.50 28.20
N SER A 671 21.80 36.36 27.63
CA SER A 671 22.22 35.19 28.42
C SER A 671 23.65 35.41 28.92
N ASP A 672 23.81 36.05 30.07
CA ASP A 672 25.05 35.92 30.82
C ASP A 672 25.09 34.52 31.43
N LYS A 673 26.26 33.87 31.38
CA LYS A 673 26.55 32.59 32.06
C LYS A 673 26.59 32.76 33.59
N GLN A 674 25.57 33.33 34.18
CA GLN A 674 25.23 33.23 35.59
C GLN A 674 23.87 33.89 35.77
N GLY A 675 22.87 33.10 36.16
CA GLY A 675 21.45 33.42 36.17
C GLY A 675 21.04 34.63 37.03
N THR A 676 21.34 35.83 36.54
CA THR A 676 20.84 37.10 37.04
C THR A 676 20.38 37.92 35.84
N THR A 677 19.06 37.94 35.62
CA THR A 677 18.39 38.81 34.65
C THR A 677 18.49 40.25 35.11
N THR A 678 19.41 41.02 34.52
CA THR A 678 19.45 42.48 34.66
C THR A 678 19.01 43.06 33.33
N GLN A 679 17.82 43.65 33.26
CA GLN A 679 17.43 44.51 32.14
C GLN A 679 18.27 45.79 32.23
N THR A 680 19.44 45.78 31.59
CA THR A 680 20.19 47.01 31.33
C THR A 680 19.88 47.44 29.91
N GLU A 681 19.02 48.45 29.75
CA GLU A 681 18.87 49.20 28.50
C GLU A 681 20.22 49.80 28.12
N THR A 682 21.00 49.06 27.35
CA THR A 682 22.18 49.60 26.70
C THR A 682 21.67 50.37 25.48
N LYS A 683 21.93 51.68 25.44
CA LYS A 683 21.52 52.62 24.37
C LYS A 683 22.04 52.25 22.96
N GLU A 684 22.70 51.11 22.80
CA GLU A 684 23.33 50.63 21.58
C GLU A 684 22.65 49.36 21.02
N LYS A 685 21.63 48.82 21.71
CA LYS A 685 20.89 47.62 21.28
C LYS A 685 19.42 47.94 21.03
N MET A 686 18.89 47.39 19.94
CA MET A 686 17.50 47.55 19.55
C MET A 686 16.69 46.34 20.05
N THR A 687 15.57 46.59 20.74
CA THR A 687 14.68 45.57 21.29
C THR A 687 13.23 45.78 20.86
N VAL A 688 12.39 44.73 20.92
CA VAL A 688 10.95 44.80 20.65
C VAL A 688 10.29 45.80 21.60
N GLY A 689 9.46 46.69 21.05
CA GLY A 689 8.78 47.77 21.77
C GLY A 689 8.86 49.11 21.05
N GLU A 690 8.35 50.13 21.73
CA GLU A 690 8.45 51.52 21.33
C GLU A 690 9.58 52.20 22.08
N HIS A 691 10.49 52.83 21.34
CA HIS A 691 11.67 53.49 21.90
C HIS A 691 11.88 54.86 21.25
N VAL A 692 12.32 55.82 22.05
CA VAL A 692 12.51 57.22 21.66
C VAL A 692 13.99 57.57 21.74
N ASP A 693 14.46 58.44 20.84
CA ASP A 693 15.83 58.95 20.80
C ASP A 693 16.92 57.85 20.76
N PHE A 694 16.68 56.75 20.03
CA PHE A 694 17.72 55.76 19.77
C PHE A 694 18.86 56.40 18.98
N GLU A 695 20.11 56.23 19.44
CA GLU A 695 21.28 56.96 18.93
C GLU A 695 22.33 55.99 18.37
N PHE A 696 22.81 56.25 17.16
CA PHE A 696 24.09 55.69 16.69
C PHE A 696 25.06 56.82 16.33
N LYS A 697 26.35 56.59 16.61
CA LYS A 697 27.42 57.58 16.45
C LYS A 697 28.64 56.99 15.75
N GLU A 698 29.26 57.77 14.89
CA GLU A 698 30.48 57.40 14.16
C GLU A 698 31.32 58.66 13.94
N SER A 699 32.62 58.47 14.03
CA SER A 699 33.61 59.53 14.02
C SER A 699 34.15 59.69 12.60
N ILE A 700 33.77 60.77 11.91
CA ILE A 700 34.07 60.97 10.48
C ILE A 700 35.19 61.99 10.31
N LYS A 701 36.20 61.63 9.52
CA LYS A 701 37.33 62.50 9.21
C LYS A 701 36.93 63.62 8.26
N ASP A 702 37.41 64.83 8.53
CA ASP A 702 37.30 66.02 7.68
C ASP A 702 35.86 66.47 7.38
N ILE A 703 34.85 65.92 8.06
CA ILE A 703 33.45 66.31 7.84
C ILE A 703 33.19 67.75 8.27
N LYS A 704 33.88 68.24 9.31
CA LYS A 704 33.84 69.65 9.77
C LYS A 704 34.15 70.66 8.67
N TYR A 705 35.00 70.31 7.69
CA TYR A 705 35.37 71.17 6.56
C TYR A 705 34.32 71.16 5.44
N ARG A 706 33.37 70.22 5.49
CA ARG A 706 32.33 70.00 4.47
C ARG A 706 30.92 70.24 4.99
N ILE A 707 30.75 70.68 6.24
CA ILE A 707 29.43 70.94 6.86
C ILE A 707 28.52 71.81 5.98
N ASN A 708 29.05 72.90 5.39
CA ASN A 708 28.26 73.80 4.54
C ASN A 708 27.84 73.18 3.19
N GLN A 709 28.35 71.99 2.86
CA GLN A 709 28.00 71.23 1.65
C GLN A 709 27.00 70.11 1.95
N LEU A 710 26.80 69.76 3.22
CA LEU A 710 25.82 68.76 3.67
C LEU A 710 24.41 69.33 3.53
N LYS A 711 23.68 68.89 2.51
CA LYS A 711 22.28 69.31 2.26
C LYS A 711 21.30 68.20 2.60
N THR A 712 21.44 67.08 1.90
CA THR A 712 20.63 65.88 2.11
C THR A 712 21.51 64.65 2.23
N PHE A 713 21.02 63.64 2.93
CA PHE A 713 21.60 62.30 2.97
C PHE A 713 20.52 61.26 2.69
N LYS A 714 20.93 60.12 2.16
CA LYS A 714 20.08 58.93 2.04
C LYS A 714 20.27 58.08 3.28
N LEU A 715 19.18 57.78 3.97
CA LEU A 715 19.15 56.75 4.99
C LEU A 715 18.67 55.46 4.32
N ASN A 716 19.49 54.42 4.38
CA ASN A 716 19.26 53.13 3.77
C ASN A 716 19.13 52.08 4.86
N ILE A 717 18.10 51.26 4.77
CA ILE A 717 17.89 50.10 5.63
C ILE A 717 18.15 48.86 4.79
N TYR A 718 19.10 48.04 5.24
CA TYR A 718 19.40 46.75 4.63
C TYR A 718 19.07 45.61 5.59
N ASP A 719 18.55 44.52 5.03
CA ASP A 719 18.58 43.21 5.67
C ASP A 719 19.88 42.51 5.26
N SER A 720 20.60 41.96 6.22
CA SER A 720 21.87 41.27 5.99
C SER A 720 21.82 39.87 6.55
N PHE A 721 22.29 38.91 5.77
CA PHE A 721 22.41 37.52 6.16
C PHE A 721 23.82 37.01 5.83
N GLN A 722 24.52 36.48 6.84
CA GLN A 722 25.89 35.96 6.71
C GLN A 722 26.87 36.96 6.03
N GLY A 723 26.70 38.25 6.29
CA GLY A 723 27.56 39.33 5.78
C GLY A 723 27.23 39.83 4.37
N GLN A 724 26.21 39.26 3.71
CA GLN A 724 25.67 39.77 2.45
C GLN A 724 24.40 40.59 2.73
N LYS A 725 24.24 41.74 2.06
CA LYS A 725 23.16 42.70 2.36
C LYS A 725 22.23 42.93 1.17
N LYS A 726 20.94 43.10 1.45
CA LYS A 726 19.88 43.48 0.51
C LYS A 726 19.23 44.78 0.98
N LEU A 727 19.13 45.77 0.10
CA LEU A 727 18.45 47.03 0.40
C LEU A 727 16.94 46.77 0.46
N ILE A 728 16.28 47.20 1.54
CA ILE A 728 14.85 46.96 1.76
C ILE A 728 14.05 48.25 1.91
N ALA A 729 14.66 49.33 2.42
CA ALA A 729 14.02 50.64 2.49
C ALA A 729 15.04 51.77 2.31
N THR A 730 14.60 52.90 1.77
CA THR A 730 15.43 54.10 1.62
C THR A 730 14.57 55.35 1.79
N LYS A 731 15.18 56.44 2.28
CA LYS A 731 14.55 57.77 2.32
C LYS A 731 15.63 58.84 2.24
N GLU A 732 15.36 59.89 1.49
CA GLU A 732 16.17 61.11 1.52
C GLU A 732 15.74 62.00 2.68
N VAL A 733 16.72 62.47 3.45
CA VAL A 733 16.52 63.26 4.68
C VAL A 733 17.42 64.50 4.61
N ASN A 734 16.90 65.64 5.04
CA ASN A 734 17.68 66.87 5.14
C ASN A 734 18.62 66.82 6.35
N TRP A 735 19.85 67.25 6.17
CA TRP A 735 20.78 67.41 7.29
C TRP A 735 20.25 68.46 8.27
N PHE A 736 20.39 68.15 9.56
CA PHE A 736 20.04 69.04 10.69
C PHE A 736 18.55 69.39 10.81
N GLU A 737 17.68 68.72 10.06
CA GLU A 737 16.23 68.82 10.19
C GLU A 737 15.65 67.55 10.82
N THR A 738 14.40 67.61 11.29
CA THR A 738 13.66 66.43 11.73
C THR A 738 12.82 65.92 10.55
N ALA A 739 13.06 64.69 10.13
CA ALA A 739 12.20 64.01 9.15
C ALA A 739 11.24 63.05 9.87
N GLU A 740 9.97 63.08 9.46
CA GLU A 740 8.94 62.14 9.92
C GLU A 740 9.06 60.77 9.28
#